data_AF-A0A1A9W7G3-F1
#
_entry.id   AF-A0A1A9W7G3-F1
#
_cell.length_a   1.000
_cell.length_b   1.000
_cell.length_c   1.000
_cell.angle_alpha   90.00
_cell.angle_beta   90.00
_cell.angle_gamma   90.00
#
_symmetry.space_group_name_H-M   'P 1'
#
loop_
_entity.id
_entity.type
_entity.pdbx_description
1 polymer ?
#
loop_
_entity_poly.entity_id
_entity_poly.type
_entity_poly.pdbx_seq_one_letter_code
_entity_poly.pdbx_strand_id
1 'polypeptide(L)'
;MFARQVYHAPSENLISLRKHMCDKLKEFITIFGGHESYNFSTFPNFTKWLHRPVDASALAIFRMLYGLIMLIDLAEERGGGQMDIRFGEPLKCHFPLFKGLKQFSFPTMGCIYMIMWFGALGIALGYRFRLSCLAYIAPYWYIFLLDKPSWNNHSYLFGLVGAILLFTQANHYWALDKYLNPNLPSTIPYWNYFLIKFQFFILYMYAGTKKFSPEWLAGYAMSSLSHHWVLTPFCWFLSYEMVDLLIVHWFTAAFDFSIAFFMTSELTRIWATPFMVLFHLMNSRLFVIGMFPWVCLAQVPMFYSCDWPRKVTLLNCKNVWYKMLKKEAEGKSRKAKYEKDSTIPSTNAKASSDLCLKLVKYQIENINLIQKCRTLLVLFYCCLQLFLPYSHFITQGYNNWTNGLYGYSWDMMVHSYETLEVQIKIVDNLNQQEHYMDPYAFTEYDRWTKYADMAKQYAQCIRNNLQLLHFEKSNAISITSLNISIYIDVWCSMNGRLMQRVFDPRVDLLTADWFPFKRTAWSLPLLDEFKYIRPKLLTISNEVYNWNNATDVLFIADFPGLTLKNMLPPDIINTTLTILEGNVRYDEVELNESYFLTAGKSLTISGGVAYHVTTVGLSPAIYMLTYTNKTILEETITLEDKSNSPKKPWLPLLQEFKARLENYKRFLQHMGNCVLYLLYGVPIPLQLREKHINLT
;
A
#
# COMPACT_ATOMS: atom_id res chain seq x y z
N MET A 1 23.29 -61.34 9.47
CA MET A 1 21.94 -61.88 9.72
C MET A 1 20.95 -60.74 9.48
N PHE A 2 20.44 -60.65 8.25
CA PHE A 2 19.48 -59.62 7.84
C PHE A 2 18.09 -60.00 8.36
N ALA A 3 17.39 -59.08 9.02
CA ALA A 3 15.94 -59.17 9.24
C ALA A 3 15.28 -57.86 8.78
N ARG A 4 14.49 -57.99 7.71
CA ARG A 4 13.63 -56.97 7.09
C ARG A 4 12.62 -56.42 8.10
N GLN A 5 12.61 -55.10 8.28
CA GLN A 5 11.43 -54.39 8.81
C GLN A 5 10.36 -54.32 7.70
N VAL A 6 9.24 -54.98 7.94
CA VAL A 6 8.05 -54.98 7.09
C VAL A 6 7.27 -53.70 7.37
N TYR A 7 7.14 -52.83 6.36
CA TYR A 7 6.22 -51.70 6.39
C TYR A 7 4.78 -52.22 6.37
N HIS A 8 3.99 -51.93 7.40
CA HIS A 8 2.55 -52.17 7.41
C HIS A 8 1.87 -51.32 6.33
N ALA A 9 1.06 -51.96 5.49
CA ALA A 9 0.21 -51.29 4.50
C ALA A 9 -0.80 -50.37 5.20
N PRO A 10 -1.11 -49.18 4.64
CA PRO A 10 -2.09 -48.26 5.23
C PRO A 10 -3.48 -48.91 5.22
N SER A 11 -4.22 -48.76 6.33
CA SER A 11 -5.56 -49.33 6.49
C SER A 11 -6.53 -48.86 5.41
N GLU A 12 -7.44 -49.73 4.96
CA GLU A 12 -8.42 -49.46 3.90
C GLU A 12 -9.27 -48.19 4.14
N ASN A 13 -9.51 -47.84 5.42
CA ASN A 13 -10.21 -46.62 5.81
C ASN A 13 -9.43 -45.33 5.45
N LEU A 14 -8.10 -45.34 5.55
CA LEU A 14 -7.26 -44.20 5.15
C LEU A 14 -7.22 -44.04 3.63
N ILE A 15 -7.27 -45.14 2.89
CA ILE A 15 -7.32 -45.15 1.42
C ILE A 15 -8.68 -44.65 0.93
N SER A 16 -9.77 -45.08 1.57
CA SER A 16 -11.15 -44.62 1.34
C SER A 16 -11.30 -43.11 1.60
N LEU A 17 -10.82 -42.62 2.75
CA LEU A 17 -10.89 -41.20 3.11
C LEU A 17 -10.08 -40.33 2.12
N ARG A 18 -8.87 -40.78 1.76
CA ARG A 18 -8.03 -40.09 0.77
C ARG A 18 -8.67 -40.05 -0.61
N LYS A 19 -9.34 -41.13 -1.03
CA LYS A 19 -10.08 -41.20 -2.29
C LYS A 19 -11.27 -40.25 -2.29
N HIS A 20 -12.06 -40.24 -1.22
CA HIS A 20 -13.20 -39.34 -1.06
C HIS A 20 -12.77 -37.85 -1.04
N MET A 21 -11.70 -37.51 -0.34
CA MET A 21 -11.13 -36.16 -0.35
C MET A 21 -10.62 -35.77 -1.75
N CYS A 22 -9.95 -36.68 -2.46
CA CYS A 22 -9.51 -36.45 -3.83
C CYS A 22 -10.68 -36.22 -4.78
N ASP A 23 -11.77 -36.98 -4.65
CA ASP A 23 -12.93 -36.84 -5.55
C ASP A 23 -13.70 -35.55 -5.26
N LYS A 24 -13.87 -35.16 -3.98
CA LYS A 24 -14.39 -33.83 -3.61
C LYS A 24 -13.51 -32.69 -4.11
N LEU A 25 -12.18 -32.85 -4.09
CA LEU A 25 -11.25 -31.85 -4.61
C LEU A 25 -11.36 -31.72 -6.14
N LYS A 26 -11.52 -32.84 -6.87
CA LYS A 26 -11.74 -32.82 -8.33
C LYS A 26 -13.06 -32.15 -8.68
N GLU A 27 -14.11 -32.46 -7.94
CA GLU A 27 -15.44 -31.86 -8.09
C GLU A 27 -15.38 -30.35 -7.80
N PHE A 28 -14.71 -29.95 -6.71
CA PHE A 28 -14.46 -28.54 -6.38
C PHE A 28 -13.70 -27.80 -7.49
N ILE A 29 -12.60 -28.36 -8.01
CA ILE A 29 -11.81 -27.75 -9.10
C ILE A 29 -12.66 -27.59 -10.37
N THR A 30 -13.53 -28.56 -10.65
CA THR A 30 -14.37 -28.56 -11.85
C THR A 30 -15.52 -27.54 -11.71
N ILE A 31 -16.18 -27.49 -10.54
CA ILE A 31 -17.30 -26.59 -10.25
C ILE A 31 -16.83 -25.13 -10.09
N PHE A 32 -15.76 -24.87 -9.32
CA PHE A 32 -15.29 -23.51 -9.05
C PHE A 32 -14.32 -22.99 -10.12
N GLY A 33 -13.50 -23.86 -10.71
CA GLY A 33 -12.48 -23.47 -11.69
C GLY A 33 -12.92 -23.58 -13.14
N GLY A 34 -14.06 -24.23 -13.43
CA GLY A 34 -14.51 -24.50 -14.80
C GLY A 34 -13.51 -25.33 -15.62
N HIS A 35 -12.62 -26.06 -14.94
CA HIS A 35 -11.50 -26.75 -15.55
C HIS A 35 -11.45 -28.21 -15.12
N GLU A 36 -11.24 -29.11 -16.07
CA GLU A 36 -11.06 -30.53 -15.79
C GLU A 36 -9.83 -30.74 -14.91
N SER A 37 -10.00 -31.51 -13.84
CA SER A 37 -8.93 -31.88 -12.90
C SER A 37 -7.73 -32.55 -13.57
N TYR A 38 -7.94 -33.18 -14.73
CA TYR A 38 -6.89 -33.76 -15.57
C TYR A 38 -5.78 -32.74 -15.93
N ASN A 39 -6.12 -31.47 -16.13
CA ASN A 39 -5.15 -30.41 -16.47
C ASN A 39 -4.10 -30.16 -15.39
N PHE A 40 -4.41 -30.50 -14.13
CA PHE A 40 -3.53 -30.24 -12.97
C PHE A 40 -2.89 -31.52 -12.41
N SER A 41 -3.14 -32.66 -13.04
CA SER A 41 -2.68 -33.98 -12.57
C SER A 41 -1.18 -34.21 -12.77
N THR A 42 -0.58 -33.65 -13.83
CA THR A 42 0.83 -33.84 -14.17
C THR A 42 1.44 -32.54 -14.70
N PHE A 43 2.75 -32.38 -14.53
CA PHE A 43 3.47 -31.19 -15.03
C PHE A 43 3.28 -30.97 -16.55
N PRO A 44 3.37 -32.00 -17.43
CA PRO A 44 3.07 -31.83 -18.85
C PRO A 44 1.66 -31.31 -19.14
N ASN A 45 0.64 -31.84 -18.45
CA ASN A 45 -0.74 -31.39 -18.63
C ASN A 45 -0.93 -29.95 -18.18
N PHE A 46 -0.32 -29.57 -17.05
CA PHE A 46 -0.34 -28.19 -16.56
C PHE A 46 0.37 -27.24 -17.54
N THR A 47 1.53 -27.61 -18.06
CA THR A 47 2.25 -26.84 -19.08
C THR A 47 1.40 -26.64 -20.33
N LYS A 48 0.70 -27.68 -20.80
CA LYS A 48 -0.23 -27.60 -21.95
C LYS A 48 -1.39 -26.66 -21.67
N TRP A 49 -2.06 -26.81 -20.53
CA TRP A 49 -3.15 -25.92 -20.10
C TRP A 49 -2.67 -24.47 -20.06
N LEU A 50 -1.51 -24.21 -19.46
CA LEU A 50 -0.94 -22.88 -19.29
C LEU A 50 -0.51 -22.24 -20.63
N HIS A 51 -0.16 -23.06 -21.63
CA HIS A 51 0.24 -22.58 -22.96
C HIS A 51 -0.86 -22.62 -24.03
N ARG A 52 -2.08 -23.02 -23.66
CA ARG A 52 -3.22 -23.05 -24.60
C ARG A 52 -3.43 -21.66 -25.23
N PRO A 53 -3.72 -21.59 -26.55
CA PRO A 53 -3.96 -20.33 -27.21
C PRO A 53 -5.29 -19.72 -26.73
N VAL A 54 -5.26 -18.44 -26.37
CA VAL A 54 -6.44 -17.65 -26.01
C VAL A 54 -6.39 -16.30 -26.73
N ASP A 55 -7.53 -15.66 -26.89
CA ASP A 55 -7.61 -14.36 -27.57
C ASP A 55 -6.86 -13.26 -26.79
N ALA A 56 -6.14 -12.38 -27.48
CA ALA A 56 -5.32 -11.35 -26.86
C ALA A 56 -6.10 -10.08 -26.45
N SER A 57 -7.37 -9.94 -26.83
CA SER A 57 -8.07 -8.66 -26.77
C SER A 57 -8.35 -8.14 -25.36
N ALA A 58 -8.74 -8.99 -24.41
CA ALA A 58 -8.98 -8.54 -23.03
C ALA A 58 -7.68 -8.06 -22.34
N LEU A 59 -6.56 -8.75 -22.58
CA LEU A 59 -5.25 -8.34 -22.08
C LEU A 59 -4.80 -6.99 -22.66
N ALA A 60 -5.08 -6.73 -23.93
CA ALA A 60 -4.76 -5.46 -24.56
C ALA A 60 -5.54 -4.28 -23.96
N ILE A 61 -6.81 -4.49 -23.57
CA ILE A 61 -7.59 -3.46 -22.85
C ILE A 61 -6.97 -3.20 -21.48
N PHE A 62 -6.64 -4.24 -20.72
CA PHE A 62 -5.95 -4.07 -19.43
C PHE A 62 -4.63 -3.30 -19.59
N ARG A 63 -3.81 -3.68 -20.57
CA ARG A 63 -2.55 -2.99 -20.91
C ARG A 63 -2.78 -1.50 -21.16
N MET A 64 -3.80 -1.16 -21.95
CA MET A 64 -4.12 0.23 -22.29
C MET A 64 -4.55 1.01 -21.05
N LEU A 65 -5.49 0.47 -20.27
CA LEU A 65 -5.98 1.11 -19.05
C LEU A 65 -4.86 1.26 -18.01
N TYR A 66 -4.07 0.23 -17.78
CA TYR A 66 -2.92 0.28 -16.87
C TYR A 66 -1.93 1.37 -17.30
N GLY A 67 -1.53 1.41 -18.57
CA GLY A 67 -0.62 2.45 -19.07
C GLY A 67 -1.18 3.87 -18.90
N LEU A 68 -2.47 4.07 -19.20
CA LEU A 68 -3.14 5.36 -19.00
C LEU A 68 -3.20 5.77 -17.53
N ILE A 69 -3.50 4.83 -16.63
CA ILE A 69 -3.54 5.09 -15.19
C ILE A 69 -2.13 5.42 -14.68
N MET A 70 -1.10 4.70 -15.14
CA MET A 70 0.29 4.98 -14.76
C MET A 70 0.75 6.36 -15.21
N LEU A 71 0.30 6.87 -16.36
CA LEU A 71 0.61 8.25 -16.75
C LEU A 71 0.14 9.26 -15.70
N ILE A 72 -1.06 9.07 -15.15
CA ILE A 72 -1.60 9.94 -14.10
C ILE A 72 -0.86 9.70 -12.77
N ASP A 73 -0.60 8.44 -12.41
CA ASP A 73 0.13 8.05 -11.20
C ASP A 73 1.52 8.71 -11.11
N LEU A 74 2.21 8.86 -12.25
CA LEU A 74 3.53 9.48 -12.30
C LEU A 74 3.53 10.92 -11.80
N ALA A 75 2.55 11.72 -12.22
CA ALA A 75 2.44 13.11 -11.79
C ALA A 75 1.97 13.23 -10.33
N GLU A 76 1.01 12.39 -9.94
CA GLU A 76 0.38 12.41 -8.62
C GLU A 76 1.24 11.66 -7.59
N GLU A 77 1.03 10.36 -7.48
CA GLU A 77 1.51 9.52 -6.38
C GLU A 77 3.00 9.20 -6.43
N ARG A 78 3.62 9.27 -7.62
CA ARG A 78 5.09 9.15 -7.74
C ARG A 78 5.79 10.49 -7.61
N GLY A 79 5.08 11.57 -7.27
CA GLY A 79 5.67 12.87 -6.96
C GLY A 79 6.24 13.61 -8.17
N GLY A 80 5.78 13.32 -9.39
CA GLY A 80 6.20 14.02 -10.60
C GLY A 80 5.86 15.53 -10.57
N GLY A 81 4.72 15.91 -10.00
CA GLY A 81 4.34 17.31 -9.86
C GLY A 81 5.05 18.07 -8.73
N GLN A 82 5.84 17.38 -7.91
CA GLN A 82 6.61 17.94 -6.79
C GLN A 82 8.09 17.54 -6.87
N MET A 83 8.61 17.34 -8.09
CA MET A 83 9.98 16.85 -8.27
C MET A 83 11.05 17.84 -7.77
N ASP A 84 10.76 19.14 -7.78
CA ASP A 84 11.63 20.18 -7.25
C ASP A 84 11.75 20.08 -5.72
N ILE A 85 10.66 19.87 -5.01
CA ILE A 85 10.67 19.61 -3.55
C ILE A 85 11.32 18.25 -3.27
N ARG A 86 11.11 17.27 -4.14
CA ARG A 86 11.61 15.91 -3.94
C ARG A 86 13.10 15.76 -4.21
N PHE A 87 13.63 16.40 -5.25
CA PHE A 87 15.00 16.19 -5.72
C PHE A 87 15.80 17.49 -5.89
N GLY A 88 15.14 18.65 -5.91
CA GLY A 88 15.78 19.95 -6.04
C GLY A 88 16.32 20.51 -4.72
N GLU A 89 15.85 20.00 -3.58
CA GLU A 89 16.33 20.41 -2.26
C GLU A 89 17.62 19.66 -1.85
N PRO A 90 18.77 20.34 -1.71
CA PRO A 90 20.08 19.68 -1.56
C PRO A 90 20.28 18.99 -0.20
N LEU A 91 19.63 19.50 0.86
CA LEU A 91 19.76 18.98 2.23
C LEU A 91 18.67 17.96 2.59
N LYS A 92 17.83 17.57 1.64
CA LYS A 92 16.76 16.61 1.89
C LYS A 92 17.32 15.22 2.16
N CYS A 93 16.84 14.60 3.23
CA CYS A 93 17.18 13.25 3.58
C CYS A 93 16.31 12.25 2.82
N HIS A 94 16.97 11.35 2.10
CA HIS A 94 16.35 10.21 1.43
C HIS A 94 16.67 8.91 2.16
N PHE A 95 15.78 7.95 2.01
CA PHE A 95 15.86 6.68 2.74
C PHE A 95 15.96 5.49 1.79
N PRO A 96 17.14 5.22 1.21
CA PRO A 96 17.31 4.12 0.27
C PRO A 96 17.18 2.75 0.94
N LEU A 97 16.67 1.77 0.20
CA LEU A 97 16.58 0.39 0.66
C LEU A 97 17.97 -0.26 0.77
N PHE A 98 18.86 0.02 -0.18
CA PHE A 98 20.22 -0.51 -0.24
C PHE A 98 21.27 0.58 -0.02
N LYS A 99 22.32 0.26 0.74
CA LYS A 99 23.45 1.16 0.95
C LYS A 99 24.13 1.46 -0.40
N GLY A 100 24.36 2.73 -0.70
CA GLY A 100 25.04 3.19 -1.92
C GLY A 100 24.10 3.67 -3.03
N LEU A 101 22.80 3.41 -2.93
CA LEU A 101 21.81 4.04 -3.80
C LEU A 101 21.68 5.52 -3.43
N LYS A 102 21.99 6.40 -4.39
CA LYS A 102 21.95 7.85 -4.22
C LYS A 102 21.14 8.46 -5.35
N GLN A 103 20.52 9.60 -5.06
CA GLN A 103 19.82 10.37 -6.07
C GLN A 103 20.81 10.97 -7.09
N PHE A 104 20.35 11.12 -8.33
CA PHE A 104 21.03 11.94 -9.32
C PHE A 104 20.67 13.42 -9.11
N SER A 105 21.35 14.32 -9.83
CA SER A 105 20.97 15.73 -9.84
C SER A 105 19.52 15.92 -10.29
N PHE A 106 18.86 16.95 -9.77
CA PHE A 106 17.46 17.24 -10.12
C PHE A 106 17.18 17.26 -11.63
N PRO A 107 17.99 17.90 -12.49
CA PRO A 107 17.78 17.85 -13.95
C PRO A 107 17.81 16.43 -14.51
N THR A 108 18.72 15.59 -14.02
CA THR A 108 18.84 14.18 -14.44
C THR A 108 17.62 13.37 -13.98
N MET A 109 17.12 13.64 -12.78
CA MET A 109 15.86 13.06 -12.30
C MET A 109 14.69 13.46 -13.22
N GLY A 110 14.67 14.70 -13.72
CA GLY A 110 13.78 15.15 -14.82
C GLY A 110 13.76 14.22 -16.02
N CYS A 111 14.94 13.86 -16.54
CA CYS A 111 15.07 12.93 -17.66
C CYS A 111 14.63 11.50 -17.32
N ILE A 112 14.92 11.03 -16.11
CA ILE A 112 14.49 9.70 -15.62
C ILE A 112 12.96 9.61 -15.60
N TYR A 113 12.27 10.64 -15.10
CA TYR A 113 10.81 10.71 -15.15
C TYR A 113 10.29 10.79 -16.58
N MET A 114 10.96 11.51 -17.47
CA MET A 114 10.59 11.60 -18.89
C MET A 114 10.66 10.23 -19.59
N ILE A 115 11.73 9.46 -19.36
CA ILE A 115 11.87 8.10 -19.87
C ILE A 115 10.74 7.21 -19.34
N MET A 116 10.46 7.31 -18.04
CA MET A 116 9.38 6.56 -17.40
C MET A 116 8.01 6.93 -17.97
N TRP A 117 7.77 8.22 -18.25
CA TRP A 117 6.53 8.74 -18.83
C TRP A 117 6.32 8.25 -20.26
N PHE A 118 7.34 8.33 -21.12
CA PHE A 118 7.28 7.75 -22.47
C PHE A 118 7.13 6.23 -22.44
N GLY A 119 7.73 5.56 -21.45
CA GLY A 119 7.52 4.14 -21.19
C GLY A 119 6.05 3.82 -20.91
N ALA A 120 5.40 4.54 -19.99
CA ALA A 120 3.98 4.37 -19.67
C ALA A 120 3.07 4.66 -20.88
N LEU A 121 3.37 5.72 -21.65
CA LEU A 121 2.65 6.03 -22.89
C LEU A 121 2.82 4.92 -23.94
N GLY A 122 4.04 4.41 -24.11
CA GLY A 122 4.35 3.30 -25.00
C GLY A 122 3.67 1.99 -24.58
N ILE A 123 3.55 1.74 -23.26
CA ILE A 123 2.72 0.65 -22.72
C ILE A 123 1.27 0.86 -23.13
N ALA A 124 0.70 2.05 -22.96
CA ALA A 124 -0.70 2.38 -23.27
C ALA A 124 -1.03 2.29 -24.77
N LEU A 125 -0.07 2.57 -25.64
CA LEU A 125 -0.20 2.43 -27.09
C LEU A 125 0.17 1.03 -27.61
N GLY A 126 0.87 0.22 -26.81
CA GLY A 126 1.46 -1.03 -27.26
C GLY A 126 2.49 -0.83 -28.38
N TYR A 127 3.30 0.22 -28.28
CA TYR A 127 4.36 0.56 -29.23
C TYR A 127 5.72 0.12 -28.69
N ARG A 128 6.53 -0.57 -29.50
CA ARG A 128 7.81 -1.19 -29.11
C ARG A 128 7.69 -1.81 -27.73
N PHE A 129 6.65 -2.63 -27.55
CA PHE A 129 6.02 -2.85 -26.24
C PHE A 129 7.00 -3.25 -25.14
N ARG A 130 7.94 -4.17 -25.42
CA ARG A 130 8.95 -4.59 -24.44
C ARG A 130 9.92 -3.47 -24.06
N LEU A 131 10.34 -2.65 -25.02
CA LEU A 131 11.21 -1.51 -24.76
C LEU A 131 10.47 -0.45 -23.94
N SER A 132 9.20 -0.19 -24.24
CA SER A 132 8.35 0.72 -23.47
C SER A 132 8.13 0.22 -22.04
N CYS A 133 7.90 -1.08 -21.86
CA CYS A 133 7.87 -1.70 -20.53
C CYS A 133 9.19 -1.49 -19.79
N LEU A 134 10.35 -1.75 -20.42
CA LEU A 134 11.66 -1.55 -19.79
C LEU A 134 11.91 -0.09 -19.42
N ALA A 135 11.59 0.84 -20.32
CA ALA A 135 11.68 2.28 -20.10
C ALA A 135 10.80 2.76 -18.95
N TYR A 136 9.68 2.07 -18.67
CA TYR A 136 8.86 2.34 -17.50
C TYR A 136 9.43 1.67 -16.23
N ILE A 137 9.68 0.35 -16.25
CA ILE A 137 9.97 -0.41 -15.03
C ILE A 137 11.34 -0.13 -14.44
N ALA A 138 12.36 0.16 -15.26
CA ALA A 138 13.72 0.39 -14.78
C ALA A 138 13.80 1.67 -13.92
N PRO A 139 13.36 2.85 -14.40
CA PRO A 139 13.31 4.04 -13.55
C PRO A 139 12.28 3.91 -12.42
N TYR A 140 11.17 3.19 -12.62
CA TYR A 140 10.18 2.97 -11.57
C TYR A 140 10.80 2.27 -10.35
N TRP A 141 11.47 1.13 -10.56
CA TRP A 141 12.11 0.40 -9.47
C TRP A 141 13.29 1.17 -8.88
N TYR A 142 14.03 1.93 -9.68
CA TYR A 142 15.08 2.83 -9.15
C TYR A 142 14.49 3.85 -8.16
N ILE A 143 13.44 4.58 -8.55
CA ILE A 143 12.78 5.59 -7.69
C ILE A 143 12.14 4.93 -6.47
N PHE A 144 11.51 3.76 -6.64
CA PHE A 144 10.93 2.99 -5.54
C PHE A 144 12.00 2.60 -4.50
N LEU A 145 13.15 2.09 -4.95
CA LEU A 145 14.22 1.67 -4.05
C LEU A 145 14.98 2.83 -3.42
N LEU A 146 14.97 4.01 -4.06
CA LEU A 146 15.70 5.20 -3.64
C LEU A 146 15.12 5.81 -2.35
N ASP A 147 13.81 5.72 -2.13
CA ASP A 147 13.16 6.48 -1.05
C ASP A 147 11.95 5.78 -0.41
N LYS A 148 12.22 5.00 0.65
CA LYS A 148 11.26 4.13 1.36
C LYS A 148 9.96 4.79 1.83
N PRO A 149 9.98 5.99 2.43
CA PRO A 149 8.76 6.63 2.91
C PRO A 149 7.76 6.97 1.81
N SER A 150 8.20 7.10 0.56
CA SER A 150 7.38 7.57 -0.56
C SER A 150 6.46 6.50 -1.18
N TRP A 151 6.54 5.23 -0.76
CA TRP A 151 5.79 4.15 -1.39
C TRP A 151 4.98 3.30 -0.41
N ASN A 152 4.04 2.51 -0.93
CA ASN A 152 3.15 1.63 -0.16
C ASN A 152 2.92 0.29 -0.90
N ASN A 153 2.04 -0.58 -0.36
CA ASN A 153 1.70 -1.88 -0.97
C ASN A 153 1.24 -1.76 -2.44
N HIS A 154 0.53 -0.70 -2.78
CA HIS A 154 0.03 -0.50 -4.14
C HIS A 154 1.13 -0.05 -5.09
N SER A 155 2.08 0.77 -4.62
CA SER A 155 3.29 1.09 -5.38
C SER A 155 4.07 -0.20 -5.72
N TYR A 156 4.21 -1.11 -4.76
CA TYR A 156 4.84 -2.42 -5.00
C TYR A 156 4.05 -3.24 -6.05
N LEU A 157 2.72 -3.30 -5.94
CA LEU A 157 1.85 -3.94 -6.92
C LEU A 157 2.03 -3.37 -8.34
N PHE A 158 2.10 -2.05 -8.48
CA PHE A 158 2.25 -1.43 -9.80
C PHE A 158 3.59 -1.78 -10.42
N GLY A 159 4.68 -1.75 -9.65
CA GLY A 159 5.99 -2.22 -10.11
C GLY A 159 5.97 -3.69 -10.55
N LEU A 160 5.28 -4.56 -9.80
CA LEU A 160 5.11 -5.98 -10.16
C LEU A 160 4.29 -6.17 -11.44
N VAL A 161 3.16 -5.47 -11.58
CA VAL A 161 2.32 -5.55 -12.79
C VAL A 161 3.09 -5.05 -14.02
N GLY A 162 3.84 -3.95 -13.88
CA GLY A 162 4.72 -3.46 -14.95
C GLY A 162 5.79 -4.47 -15.33
N ALA A 163 6.42 -5.12 -14.34
CA ALA A 163 7.42 -6.16 -14.56
C ALA A 163 6.80 -7.41 -15.21
N ILE A 164 5.60 -7.83 -14.81
CA ILE A 164 4.86 -8.92 -15.48
C ILE A 164 4.60 -8.55 -16.94
N LEU A 165 4.06 -7.34 -17.19
CA LEU A 165 3.73 -6.87 -18.53
C LEU A 165 4.93 -6.91 -19.49
N LEU A 166 6.14 -6.59 -19.02
CA LEU A 166 7.38 -6.69 -19.82
C LEU A 166 7.53 -8.07 -20.48
N PHE A 167 7.15 -9.14 -19.79
CA PHE A 167 7.29 -10.50 -20.30
C PHE A 167 6.07 -10.93 -21.12
N THR A 168 4.91 -10.30 -20.94
CA THR A 168 3.69 -10.64 -21.68
C THR A 168 3.71 -10.29 -23.17
N GLN A 169 2.68 -10.76 -23.87
CA GLN A 169 2.39 -10.51 -25.29
C GLN A 169 1.17 -9.59 -25.45
N ALA A 170 1.01 -8.60 -24.55
CA ALA A 170 -0.14 -7.69 -24.54
C ALA A 170 -0.20 -6.74 -25.76
N ASN A 171 0.82 -6.76 -26.62
CA ASN A 171 0.92 -5.99 -27.87
C ASN A 171 0.29 -6.69 -29.09
N HIS A 172 -0.32 -7.86 -28.92
CA HIS A 172 -0.89 -8.64 -30.02
C HIS A 172 -2.31 -8.21 -30.46
N TYR A 173 -2.93 -7.28 -29.73
CA TYR A 173 -4.23 -6.69 -30.07
C TYR A 173 -4.27 -5.21 -29.68
N TRP A 174 -5.04 -4.40 -30.43
CA TRP A 174 -5.19 -2.94 -30.24
C TRP A 174 -3.91 -2.27 -29.74
N ALA A 175 -2.86 -2.42 -30.54
CA ALA A 175 -1.52 -1.97 -30.23
C ALA A 175 -0.85 -1.49 -31.51
N LEU A 176 -0.01 -0.47 -31.40
CA LEU A 176 0.72 0.05 -32.56
C LEU A 176 1.66 -1.01 -33.16
N ASP A 177 2.25 -1.89 -32.35
CA ASP A 177 3.05 -3.02 -32.84
C ASP A 177 2.25 -3.97 -33.74
N LYS A 178 0.98 -4.25 -33.40
CA LYS A 178 0.08 -5.09 -34.21
C LYS A 178 -0.39 -4.37 -35.48
N TYR A 179 -0.56 -3.06 -35.42
CA TYR A 179 -0.86 -2.25 -36.60
C TYR A 179 0.33 -2.22 -37.58
N LEU A 180 1.55 -2.01 -37.07
CA LEU A 180 2.79 -1.97 -37.85
C LEU A 180 3.23 -3.36 -38.35
N ASN A 181 2.91 -4.43 -37.61
CA ASN A 181 3.15 -5.82 -38.00
C ASN A 181 1.84 -6.64 -37.94
N PRO A 182 1.03 -6.60 -39.01
CA PRO A 182 -0.24 -7.33 -39.09
C PRO A 182 -0.10 -8.85 -38.92
N ASN A 183 1.08 -9.42 -39.16
CA ASN A 183 1.33 -10.87 -39.08
C ASN A 183 1.42 -11.41 -37.65
N LEU A 184 1.48 -10.55 -36.62
CA LEU A 184 1.47 -11.01 -35.22
C LEU A 184 0.22 -11.86 -34.93
N PRO A 185 0.32 -13.01 -34.24
CA PRO A 185 -0.85 -13.85 -34.00
C PRO A 185 -1.86 -13.13 -33.11
N SER A 186 -3.15 -13.27 -33.43
CA SER A 186 -4.27 -12.71 -32.64
C SER A 186 -4.50 -13.46 -31.32
N THR A 187 -3.87 -14.62 -31.15
CA THR A 187 -3.91 -15.44 -29.95
C THR A 187 -2.57 -15.42 -29.23
N ILE A 188 -2.62 -15.58 -27.91
CA ILE A 188 -1.47 -15.65 -27.01
C ILE A 188 -1.63 -16.84 -26.05
N PRO A 189 -0.54 -17.39 -25.50
CA PRO A 189 -0.65 -18.44 -24.49
C PRO A 189 -1.32 -17.93 -23.20
N TYR A 190 -2.11 -18.78 -22.53
CA TYR A 190 -2.89 -18.40 -21.35
C TYR A 190 -2.08 -17.87 -20.16
N TRP A 191 -0.80 -18.23 -19.99
CA TRP A 191 0.01 -17.73 -18.88
C TRP A 191 0.08 -16.19 -18.78
N ASN A 192 -0.08 -15.49 -19.91
CA ASN A 192 -0.14 -14.03 -19.95
C ASN A 192 -1.28 -13.48 -19.07
N TYR A 193 -2.43 -14.15 -19.09
CA TYR A 193 -3.57 -13.84 -18.24
C TYR A 193 -3.38 -14.39 -16.82
N PHE A 194 -2.88 -15.63 -16.72
CA PHE A 194 -2.71 -16.31 -15.44
C PHE A 194 -1.85 -15.49 -14.46
N LEU A 195 -0.68 -14.97 -14.87
CA LEU A 195 0.19 -14.22 -13.97
C LEU A 195 -0.47 -12.97 -13.40
N ILE A 196 -1.17 -12.20 -14.24
CA ILE A 196 -1.85 -10.98 -13.81
C ILE A 196 -3.01 -11.34 -12.89
N LYS A 197 -3.86 -12.31 -13.27
CA LYS A 197 -4.96 -12.79 -12.43
C LYS A 197 -4.46 -13.30 -11.09
N PHE A 198 -3.38 -14.07 -11.09
CA PHE A 198 -2.74 -14.59 -9.89
C PHE A 198 -2.23 -13.45 -8.99
N GLN A 199 -1.59 -12.43 -9.56
CA GLN A 199 -1.08 -11.30 -8.78
C GLN A 199 -2.21 -10.56 -8.04
N PHE A 200 -3.31 -10.24 -8.72
CA PHE A 200 -4.46 -9.61 -8.08
C PHE A 200 -5.19 -10.56 -7.13
N PHE A 201 -5.25 -11.85 -7.45
CA PHE A 201 -5.83 -12.84 -6.55
C PHE A 201 -5.10 -12.86 -5.20
N ILE A 202 -3.76 -12.93 -5.23
CA ILE A 202 -2.91 -12.93 -4.04
C ILE A 202 -3.03 -11.63 -3.25
N LEU A 203 -3.09 -10.49 -3.94
CA LEU A 203 -3.35 -9.19 -3.31
C LEU A 203 -4.60 -9.24 -2.41
N TYR A 204 -5.76 -9.61 -2.97
CA TYR A 204 -7.02 -9.66 -2.20
C TYR A 204 -6.96 -10.73 -1.10
N MET A 205 -6.50 -11.93 -1.44
CA MET A 205 -6.40 -13.03 -0.48
C MET A 205 -5.57 -12.65 0.74
N TYR A 206 -4.39 -12.03 0.55
CA TYR A 206 -3.58 -11.55 1.67
C TYR A 206 -4.18 -10.35 2.38
N ALA A 207 -4.79 -9.41 1.64
CA ALA A 207 -5.50 -8.28 2.24
C ALA A 207 -6.54 -8.74 3.28
N GLY A 208 -7.30 -9.78 2.95
CA GLY A 208 -8.30 -10.37 3.85
C GLY A 208 -7.68 -11.25 4.93
N THR A 209 -6.67 -12.07 4.57
CA THR A 209 -5.97 -12.94 5.53
C THR A 209 -5.35 -12.13 6.68
N LYS A 210 -4.72 -11.00 6.38
CA LYS A 210 -4.11 -10.11 7.39
C LYS A 210 -5.16 -9.39 8.25
N LYS A 211 -6.41 -9.26 7.76
CA LYS A 211 -7.55 -8.72 8.51
C LYS A 211 -8.22 -9.73 9.43
N PHE A 212 -7.94 -11.03 9.32
CA PHE A 212 -8.34 -12.01 10.33
C PHE A 212 -7.40 -12.00 11.54
N SER A 213 -7.17 -10.81 12.09
CA SER A 213 -6.41 -10.61 13.32
C SER A 213 -7.34 -10.17 14.45
N PRO A 214 -7.01 -10.47 15.72
CA PRO A 214 -7.80 -10.01 16.85
C PRO A 214 -7.92 -8.48 16.94
N GLU A 215 -6.91 -7.74 16.47
CA GLU A 215 -6.96 -6.26 16.44
C GLU A 215 -8.01 -5.74 15.46
N TRP A 216 -8.06 -6.32 14.26
CA TRP A 216 -9.01 -5.92 13.24
C TRP A 216 -10.43 -6.36 13.60
N LEU A 217 -10.65 -7.64 13.92
CA LEU A 217 -12.00 -8.16 14.18
C LEU A 217 -12.66 -7.59 15.45
N ALA A 218 -11.87 -7.03 16.36
CA ALA A 218 -12.37 -6.32 17.55
C ALA A 218 -12.71 -4.85 17.29
N GLY A 219 -12.46 -4.32 16.10
CA GLY A 219 -12.80 -2.94 15.75
C GLY A 219 -11.73 -1.89 16.07
N TYR A 220 -10.53 -2.31 16.46
CA TYR A 220 -9.48 -1.39 16.94
C TYR A 220 -8.57 -0.85 15.84
N ALA A 221 -8.49 -1.53 14.70
CA ALA A 221 -7.58 -1.13 13.63
C ALA A 221 -7.98 0.20 13.00
N MET A 222 -9.29 0.48 12.92
CA MET A 222 -9.81 1.65 12.23
C MET A 222 -11.14 2.13 12.83
N SER A 223 -11.08 3.14 13.69
CA SER A 223 -12.27 3.74 14.30
C SER A 223 -12.79 4.95 13.53
N SER A 224 -14.05 5.31 13.76
CA SER A 224 -14.66 6.59 13.35
C SER A 224 -14.85 6.77 11.84
N LEU A 225 -14.65 5.73 11.03
CA LEU A 225 -14.86 5.82 9.57
C LEU A 225 -16.34 5.92 9.23
N SER A 226 -17.19 5.31 10.06
CA SER A 226 -18.66 5.38 10.01
C SER A 226 -19.22 6.80 9.91
N HIS A 227 -18.49 7.83 10.38
CA HIS A 227 -18.88 9.24 10.24
C HIS A 227 -18.71 9.79 8.82
N HIS A 228 -18.01 9.08 7.93
CA HIS A 228 -17.84 9.49 6.54
C HIS A 228 -19.13 9.27 5.74
N TRP A 229 -19.49 10.24 4.88
CA TRP A 229 -20.76 10.26 4.14
C TRP A 229 -21.03 8.99 3.28
N VAL A 230 -19.96 8.35 2.80
CA VAL A 230 -20.03 7.11 2.01
C VAL A 230 -20.68 5.97 2.80
N LEU A 231 -20.55 5.97 4.13
CA LEU A 231 -21.11 4.93 5.00
C LEU A 231 -22.45 5.34 5.64
N THR A 232 -22.89 6.59 5.48
CA THR A 232 -24.17 7.08 6.03
C THR A 232 -25.39 6.20 5.70
N PRO A 233 -25.52 5.58 4.51
CA PRO A 233 -26.65 4.68 4.25
C PRO A 233 -26.73 3.49 5.22
N PHE A 234 -25.59 3.01 5.74
CA PHE A 234 -25.57 1.95 6.75
C PHE A 234 -25.99 2.48 8.13
N CYS A 235 -25.67 3.74 8.43
CA CYS A 235 -26.03 4.40 9.68
C CYS A 235 -27.54 4.67 9.82
N TRP A 236 -28.35 4.47 8.76
CA TRP A 236 -29.81 4.51 8.87
C TRP A 236 -30.39 3.32 9.64
N PHE A 237 -29.63 2.23 9.77
CA PHE A 237 -30.07 0.98 10.40
C PHE A 237 -29.18 0.53 11.55
N LEU A 238 -27.95 1.05 11.62
CA LEU A 238 -26.92 0.66 12.60
C LEU A 238 -26.36 1.91 13.29
N SER A 239 -25.89 1.77 14.54
CA SER A 239 -25.11 2.83 15.18
C SER A 239 -23.74 2.98 14.51
N TYR A 240 -23.07 4.12 14.71
CA TYR A 240 -21.74 4.37 14.15
C TYR A 240 -20.74 3.28 14.57
N GLU A 241 -20.78 2.86 15.83
CA GLU A 241 -19.92 1.80 16.38
C GLU A 241 -20.22 0.44 15.72
N MET A 242 -21.49 0.13 15.48
CA MET A 242 -21.89 -1.09 14.78
C MET A 242 -21.50 -1.06 13.30
N VAL A 243 -21.55 0.10 12.64
CA VAL A 243 -21.08 0.25 11.25
C VAL A 243 -19.57 0.04 11.18
N ASP A 244 -18.80 0.65 12.09
CA ASP A 244 -17.36 0.43 12.15
C ASP A 244 -17.05 -1.06 12.41
N LEU A 245 -17.71 -1.70 13.36
CA LEU A 245 -17.45 -3.11 13.65
C LEU A 245 -17.89 -4.04 12.50
N LEU A 246 -19.15 -3.98 12.08
CA LEU A 246 -19.73 -4.96 11.17
C LEU A 246 -19.39 -4.69 9.70
N ILE A 247 -19.42 -3.42 9.27
CA ILE A 247 -19.20 -3.05 7.87
C ILE A 247 -17.71 -2.80 7.62
N VAL A 248 -17.08 -1.93 8.41
CA VAL A 248 -15.66 -1.57 8.17
C VAL A 248 -14.75 -2.75 8.48
N HIS A 249 -14.93 -3.44 9.61
CA HIS A 249 -14.03 -4.53 9.98
C HIS A 249 -14.47 -5.90 9.44
N TRP A 250 -15.63 -6.41 9.88
CA TRP A 250 -16.04 -7.79 9.54
C TRP A 250 -16.34 -8.00 8.05
N PHE A 251 -17.19 -7.15 7.46
CA PHE A 251 -17.52 -7.26 6.04
C PHE A 251 -16.29 -7.06 5.17
N THR A 252 -15.45 -6.04 5.41
CA THR A 252 -14.23 -5.83 4.63
C THR A 252 -13.25 -6.99 4.73
N ALA A 253 -13.06 -7.59 5.92
CA ALA A 253 -12.19 -8.76 6.08
C ALA A 253 -12.67 -9.96 5.26
N ALA A 254 -13.97 -10.27 5.38
CA ALA A 254 -14.59 -11.36 4.63
C ALA A 254 -14.60 -11.09 3.12
N PHE A 255 -14.89 -9.85 2.72
CA PHE A 255 -14.91 -9.40 1.34
C PHE A 255 -13.53 -9.52 0.71
N ASP A 256 -12.49 -8.92 1.30
CA ASP A 256 -11.14 -8.96 0.77
C ASP A 256 -10.65 -10.40 0.61
N PHE A 257 -10.92 -11.27 1.58
CA PHE A 257 -10.50 -12.67 1.52
C PHE A 257 -11.23 -13.44 0.40
N SER A 258 -12.54 -13.24 0.25
CA SER A 258 -13.39 -14.10 -0.59
C SER A 258 -13.59 -13.57 -2.02
N ILE A 259 -13.46 -12.27 -2.27
CA ILE A 259 -13.87 -11.66 -3.54
C ILE A 259 -13.10 -12.23 -4.74
N ALA A 260 -11.80 -12.49 -4.59
CA ALA A 260 -11.00 -13.06 -5.67
C ALA A 260 -11.42 -14.49 -6.04
N PHE A 261 -11.91 -15.28 -5.07
CA PHE A 261 -12.47 -16.60 -5.31
C PHE A 261 -13.79 -16.49 -6.10
N PHE A 262 -14.69 -15.60 -5.67
CA PHE A 262 -15.97 -15.39 -6.36
C PHE A 262 -15.82 -14.79 -7.75
N MET A 263 -14.82 -13.97 -7.99
CA MET A 263 -14.50 -13.44 -9.31
C MET A 263 -13.89 -14.49 -10.24
N THR A 264 -13.15 -15.45 -9.70
CA THR A 264 -12.56 -16.55 -10.47
C THR A 264 -13.62 -17.54 -10.95
N SER A 265 -14.60 -17.87 -10.10
CA SER A 265 -15.72 -18.76 -10.47
C SER A 265 -16.70 -18.10 -11.44
N GLU A 266 -16.97 -18.77 -12.57
CA GLU A 266 -17.86 -18.26 -13.62
C GLU A 266 -19.30 -18.09 -13.14
N LEU A 267 -19.76 -18.96 -12.22
CA LEU A 267 -21.12 -18.95 -11.69
C LEU A 267 -21.38 -17.71 -10.80
N THR A 268 -20.40 -17.34 -9.98
CA THR A 268 -20.54 -16.25 -9.01
C THR A 268 -20.08 -14.89 -9.55
N ARG A 269 -19.27 -14.86 -10.62
CA ARG A 269 -18.62 -13.65 -11.14
C ARG A 269 -19.60 -12.52 -11.46
N ILE A 270 -20.75 -12.84 -12.07
CA ILE A 270 -21.74 -11.82 -12.45
C ILE A 270 -22.33 -11.11 -11.23
N TRP A 271 -22.50 -11.84 -10.12
CA TRP A 271 -22.98 -11.32 -8.86
C TRP A 271 -21.88 -10.60 -8.07
N ALA A 272 -20.64 -11.12 -8.11
CA ALA A 272 -19.49 -10.53 -7.43
C ALA A 272 -19.02 -9.20 -8.05
N THR A 273 -19.20 -9.04 -9.38
CA THR A 273 -18.71 -7.86 -10.12
C THR A 273 -19.28 -6.53 -9.59
N PRO A 274 -20.60 -6.36 -9.39
CA PRO A 274 -21.16 -5.16 -8.77
C PRO A 274 -20.54 -4.83 -7.40
N PHE A 275 -20.38 -5.83 -6.52
CA PHE A 275 -19.79 -5.61 -5.20
C PHE A 275 -18.33 -5.17 -5.29
N MET A 276 -17.53 -5.79 -6.16
CA MET A 276 -16.14 -5.38 -6.37
C MET A 276 -16.02 -3.97 -6.95
N VAL A 277 -16.89 -3.61 -7.90
CA VAL A 277 -16.92 -2.26 -8.45
C VAL A 277 -17.29 -1.24 -7.37
N LEU A 278 -18.38 -1.49 -6.62
CA LEU A 278 -18.83 -0.61 -5.54
C LEU A 278 -17.75 -0.46 -4.45
N PHE A 279 -17.13 -1.56 -4.03
CA PHE A 279 -16.07 -1.53 -3.02
C PHE A 279 -14.90 -0.64 -3.43
N HIS A 280 -14.41 -0.75 -4.67
CA HIS A 280 -13.33 0.10 -5.14
C HIS A 280 -13.76 1.56 -5.33
N LEU A 281 -14.99 1.82 -5.78
CA LEU A 281 -15.52 3.18 -5.87
C LEU A 281 -15.66 3.82 -4.48
N MET A 282 -16.14 3.09 -3.48
CA MET A 282 -16.19 3.53 -2.09
C MET A 282 -14.79 3.83 -1.55
N ASN A 283 -13.83 2.92 -1.75
CA ASN A 283 -12.44 3.13 -1.32
C ASN A 283 -11.78 4.33 -2.01
N SER A 284 -12.14 4.63 -3.26
CA SER A 284 -11.66 5.82 -3.97
C SER A 284 -12.12 7.15 -3.38
N ARG A 285 -13.13 7.12 -2.48
CA ARG A 285 -13.68 8.27 -1.77
C ARG A 285 -13.33 8.26 -0.28
N LEU A 286 -13.32 7.08 0.34
CA LEU A 286 -12.97 6.91 1.76
C LEU A 286 -11.49 7.18 2.04
N PHE A 287 -10.62 6.81 1.09
CA PHE A 287 -9.17 6.84 1.32
C PHE A 287 -8.43 7.61 0.22
N VAL A 288 -7.36 8.28 0.64
CA VAL A 288 -6.36 8.87 -0.25
C VAL A 288 -5.29 7.81 -0.55
N ILE A 289 -5.64 6.82 -1.38
CA ILE A 289 -4.78 5.68 -1.76
C ILE A 289 -4.42 5.70 -3.25
N GLY A 290 -4.42 6.89 -3.85
CA GLY A 290 -3.94 7.12 -5.20
C GLY A 290 -4.69 6.35 -6.28
N MET A 291 -3.93 5.79 -7.23
CA MET A 291 -4.48 5.11 -8.39
C MET A 291 -4.95 3.67 -8.14
N PHE A 292 -4.81 3.16 -6.91
CA PHE A 292 -5.07 1.77 -6.59
C PHE A 292 -6.49 1.28 -6.95
N PRO A 293 -7.57 1.99 -6.55
CA PRO A 293 -8.93 1.54 -6.90
C PRO A 293 -9.15 1.48 -8.41
N TRP A 294 -8.56 2.41 -9.17
CA TRP A 294 -8.68 2.48 -10.62
C TRP A 294 -7.94 1.33 -11.32
N VAL A 295 -6.76 0.95 -10.82
CA VAL A 295 -6.02 -0.22 -11.32
C VAL A 295 -6.79 -1.51 -11.02
N CYS A 296 -7.40 -1.63 -9.84
CA CYS A 296 -8.26 -2.77 -9.52
C CYS A 296 -9.49 -2.83 -10.44
N LEU A 297 -10.12 -1.69 -10.70
CA LEU A 297 -11.25 -1.59 -11.65
C LEU A 297 -10.82 -1.95 -13.09
N ALA A 298 -9.63 -1.56 -13.52
CA ALA A 298 -9.08 -1.90 -14.83
C ALA A 298 -8.84 -3.42 -15.00
N GLN A 299 -8.57 -4.13 -13.90
CA GLN A 299 -8.37 -5.58 -13.89
C GLN A 299 -9.69 -6.36 -14.03
N VAL A 300 -10.82 -5.83 -13.54
CA VAL A 300 -12.11 -6.55 -13.46
C VAL A 300 -12.52 -7.20 -14.79
N PRO A 301 -12.45 -6.52 -15.95
CA PRO A 301 -12.84 -7.12 -17.23
C PRO A 301 -12.00 -8.34 -17.62
N MET A 302 -10.79 -8.50 -17.08
CA MET A 302 -9.95 -9.67 -17.37
C MET A 302 -10.53 -10.97 -16.80
N PHE A 303 -11.41 -10.90 -15.79
CA PHE A 303 -12.04 -12.11 -15.26
C PHE A 303 -13.03 -12.72 -16.24
N TYR A 304 -13.61 -11.96 -17.17
CA TYR A 304 -14.52 -12.43 -18.22
C TYR A 304 -13.79 -13.16 -19.37
N SER A 305 -14.55 -13.61 -20.38
CA SER A 305 -14.00 -14.36 -21.52
C SER A 305 -12.92 -13.54 -22.24
N CYS A 306 -11.80 -14.16 -22.64
CA CYS A 306 -10.64 -13.43 -23.19
C CYS A 306 -10.96 -12.68 -24.51
N ASP A 307 -12.06 -13.03 -25.16
CA ASP A 307 -12.58 -12.48 -26.42
C ASP A 307 -13.77 -11.51 -26.24
N TRP A 308 -14.15 -11.18 -25.00
CA TRP A 308 -15.28 -10.27 -24.71
C TRP A 308 -15.19 -8.94 -25.49
N PRO A 309 -14.01 -8.31 -25.67
CA PRO A 309 -13.92 -7.05 -26.41
C PRO A 309 -14.36 -7.20 -27.86
N ARG A 310 -13.99 -8.32 -28.50
CA ARG A 310 -14.38 -8.60 -29.88
C ARG A 310 -15.88 -8.81 -29.98
N LYS A 311 -16.49 -9.51 -29.02
CA LYS A 311 -17.95 -9.73 -28.97
C LYS A 311 -18.71 -8.41 -28.89
N VAL A 312 -18.27 -7.48 -28.03
CA VAL A 312 -18.86 -6.14 -27.89
C VAL A 312 -18.69 -5.33 -29.18
N THR A 313 -17.49 -5.34 -29.77
CA THR A 313 -17.20 -4.59 -31.01
C THR A 313 -18.04 -5.12 -32.17
N LEU A 314 -18.21 -6.45 -32.30
CA LEU A 314 -19.04 -7.08 -33.32
C LEU A 314 -20.54 -6.80 -33.14
N LEU A 315 -21.05 -6.74 -31.91
CA LEU A 315 -22.44 -6.35 -31.62
C LEU A 315 -22.70 -4.89 -32.00
N ASN A 316 -21.75 -3.98 -31.72
CA ASN A 316 -21.84 -2.58 -32.13
C ASN A 316 -21.69 -2.43 -33.65
N CYS A 317 -20.77 -3.16 -34.30
CA CYS A 317 -20.65 -3.16 -35.76
C CYS A 317 -21.89 -3.76 -36.45
N LYS A 318 -22.52 -4.80 -35.89
CA LYS A 318 -23.80 -5.32 -36.42
C LYS A 318 -24.93 -4.32 -36.22
N ASN A 319 -25.02 -3.61 -35.10
CA ASN A 319 -26.03 -2.57 -34.88
C ASN A 319 -25.81 -1.32 -35.73
N VAL A 320 -24.55 -0.95 -36.00
CA VAL A 320 -24.18 0.15 -36.90
C VAL A 320 -24.39 -0.25 -38.36
N TRP A 321 -23.99 -1.45 -38.76
CA TRP A 321 -24.21 -1.99 -40.11
C TRP A 321 -25.70 -2.24 -40.36
N TYR A 322 -26.48 -2.71 -39.38
CA TYR A 322 -27.93 -2.80 -39.47
C TYR A 322 -28.60 -1.42 -39.54
N LYS A 323 -28.09 -0.41 -38.81
CA LYS A 323 -28.56 0.99 -38.94
C LYS A 323 -28.15 1.65 -40.25
N MET A 324 -27.00 1.31 -40.84
CA MET A 324 -26.57 1.82 -42.15
C MET A 324 -27.29 1.10 -43.30
N LEU A 325 -27.44 -0.23 -43.23
CA LEU A 325 -28.24 -1.00 -44.18
C LEU A 325 -29.73 -0.66 -44.10
N LYS A 326 -30.28 -0.33 -42.93
CA LYS A 326 -31.67 0.17 -42.81
C LYS A 326 -31.83 1.57 -43.41
N LYS A 327 -30.80 2.43 -43.32
CA LYS A 327 -30.78 3.76 -43.98
C LYS A 327 -30.66 3.67 -45.51
N GLU A 328 -30.03 2.63 -46.05
CA GLU A 328 -29.99 2.37 -47.49
C GLU A 328 -31.21 1.55 -48.00
N ALA A 329 -31.75 0.64 -47.17
CA ALA A 329 -32.90 -0.20 -47.53
C ALA A 329 -34.26 0.53 -47.44
N GLU A 330 -34.39 1.58 -46.62
CA GLU A 330 -35.58 2.46 -46.64
C GLU A 330 -35.55 3.49 -47.78
N GLY A 331 -34.41 3.64 -48.48
CA GLY A 331 -34.26 4.53 -49.65
C GLY A 331 -34.44 3.84 -51.02
N LYS A 332 -34.27 2.52 -51.12
CA LYS A 332 -34.37 1.78 -52.40
C LYS A 332 -34.79 0.32 -52.19
N SER A 333 -36.04 0.04 -51.81
CA SER A 333 -36.72 -1.21 -52.22
C SER A 333 -38.22 -1.19 -51.94
N ARG A 334 -38.96 -0.37 -52.70
CA ARG A 334 -40.33 -0.71 -53.13
C ARG A 334 -40.22 -1.19 -54.58
N LYS A 335 -39.87 -2.45 -54.80
CA LYS A 335 -40.29 -3.28 -55.95
C LYS A 335 -39.59 -4.65 -55.91
N ALA A 336 -40.33 -5.63 -56.42
CA ALA A 336 -40.01 -7.04 -56.63
C ALA A 336 -40.19 -7.98 -55.42
N LYS A 337 -41.09 -8.93 -55.65
CA LYS A 337 -41.73 -9.92 -54.78
C LYS A 337 -41.55 -11.27 -55.50
N TYR A 338 -41.35 -12.35 -54.73
CA TYR A 338 -41.28 -13.77 -55.14
C TYR A 338 -40.04 -14.15 -55.96
N GLU A 339 -39.34 -15.26 -55.70
CA GLU A 339 -39.86 -16.63 -55.67
C GLU A 339 -39.00 -17.60 -54.81
N LYS A 340 -39.64 -18.68 -54.36
CA LYS A 340 -39.10 -19.80 -53.57
C LYS A 340 -38.18 -20.65 -54.44
N ASP A 341 -37.11 -21.20 -53.85
CA ASP A 341 -36.86 -22.63 -54.04
C ASP A 341 -36.08 -23.30 -52.92
N SER A 342 -36.43 -24.56 -52.71
CA SER A 342 -36.03 -25.45 -51.62
C SER A 342 -35.08 -26.53 -52.12
N THR A 343 -34.05 -26.88 -51.33
CA THR A 343 -33.64 -28.26 -50.94
C THR A 343 -32.18 -28.28 -50.45
N ILE A 344 -31.96 -28.79 -49.23
CA ILE A 344 -30.64 -29.14 -48.69
C ILE A 344 -30.74 -30.60 -48.22
N PRO A 345 -29.90 -31.54 -48.69
CA PRO A 345 -29.70 -32.81 -48.02
C PRO A 345 -28.59 -32.67 -46.97
N SER A 346 -28.96 -32.96 -45.73
CA SER A 346 -28.05 -33.23 -44.61
C SER A 346 -27.38 -34.59 -44.78
N THR A 347 -26.05 -34.67 -44.77
CA THR A 347 -25.26 -35.82 -44.27
C THR A 347 -23.77 -35.54 -44.42
N ASN A 348 -23.05 -35.43 -43.29
CA ASN A 348 -21.62 -35.80 -43.07
C ASN A 348 -20.99 -35.08 -41.85
N ALA A 349 -21.66 -35.11 -40.70
CA ALA A 349 -21.15 -34.55 -39.45
C ALA A 349 -20.21 -35.51 -38.65
N LYS A 350 -20.14 -36.80 -39.01
CA LYS A 350 -19.37 -37.81 -38.23
C LYS A 350 -17.90 -37.95 -38.67
N ALA A 351 -17.56 -37.72 -39.94
CA ALA A 351 -16.18 -37.87 -40.42
C ALA A 351 -15.24 -36.69 -40.02
N SER A 352 -15.81 -35.52 -39.72
CA SER A 352 -15.08 -34.32 -39.27
C SER A 352 -14.60 -34.42 -37.81
N SER A 353 -15.36 -35.12 -36.97
CA SER A 353 -15.08 -35.31 -35.54
C SER A 353 -13.80 -36.13 -35.30
N ASP A 354 -13.62 -37.24 -36.01
CA ASP A 354 -12.47 -38.14 -35.82
C ASP A 354 -11.16 -37.56 -36.37
N LEU A 355 -11.22 -36.73 -37.42
CA LEU A 355 -10.05 -36.01 -37.94
C LEU A 355 -9.64 -34.88 -36.98
N CYS A 356 -10.61 -34.19 -36.36
CA CYS A 356 -10.37 -33.19 -35.32
C CYS A 356 -9.75 -33.82 -34.06
N LEU A 357 -10.25 -34.97 -33.61
CA LEU A 357 -9.69 -35.72 -32.48
C LEU A 357 -8.28 -36.26 -32.76
N LYS A 358 -7.97 -36.66 -34.00
CA LYS A 358 -6.62 -37.07 -34.41
C LYS A 358 -5.64 -35.89 -34.51
N LEU A 359 -6.08 -34.73 -34.99
CA LEU A 359 -5.26 -33.50 -35.02
C LEU A 359 -4.99 -32.95 -33.61
N VAL A 360 -5.98 -33.04 -32.72
CA VAL A 360 -5.80 -32.75 -31.29
C VAL A 360 -4.83 -33.76 -30.65
N LYS A 361 -4.91 -35.05 -30.99
CA LYS A 361 -3.95 -36.07 -30.53
C LYS A 361 -2.54 -35.93 -31.12
N TYR A 362 -2.37 -35.40 -32.32
CA TYR A 362 -1.04 -35.18 -32.90
C TYR A 362 -0.34 -33.96 -32.28
N GLN A 363 -1.10 -32.97 -31.77
CA GLN A 363 -0.56 -31.89 -30.94
C GLN A 363 -0.18 -32.31 -29.51
N ILE A 364 -0.47 -33.56 -29.08
CA ILE A 364 -0.27 -34.03 -27.70
C ILE A 364 1.18 -34.43 -27.38
N GLU A 365 2.07 -34.66 -28.36
CA GLU A 365 3.34 -35.34 -28.07
C GLU A 365 4.61 -34.49 -27.84
N ASN A 366 4.67 -33.20 -28.18
CA ASN A 366 5.93 -32.44 -27.99
C ASN A 366 5.76 -31.09 -27.31
N ILE A 367 5.80 -31.10 -25.97
CA ILE A 367 6.01 -29.87 -25.18
C ILE A 367 7.46 -29.43 -25.37
N ASN A 368 7.64 -28.24 -25.95
CA ASN A 368 8.97 -27.66 -26.19
C ASN A 368 9.67 -27.35 -24.85
N LEU A 369 11.00 -27.52 -24.78
CA LEU A 369 11.82 -27.15 -23.62
C LEU A 369 11.55 -25.72 -23.16
N ILE A 370 11.36 -24.78 -24.10
CA ILE A 370 11.02 -23.39 -23.80
C ILE A 370 9.70 -23.28 -23.02
N GLN A 371 8.68 -24.09 -23.35
CA GLN A 371 7.41 -24.10 -22.64
C GLN A 371 7.57 -24.66 -21.22
N LYS A 372 8.39 -25.70 -21.04
CA LYS A 372 8.71 -26.26 -19.72
C LYS A 372 9.41 -25.21 -18.84
N CYS A 373 10.45 -24.56 -19.35
CA CYS A 373 11.16 -23.50 -18.64
C CYS A 373 10.23 -22.33 -18.26
N ARG A 374 9.37 -21.88 -19.18
CA ARG A 374 8.38 -20.83 -18.88
C ARG A 374 7.40 -21.24 -17.79
N THR A 375 6.90 -22.48 -17.82
CA THR A 375 6.04 -22.99 -16.74
C THR A 375 6.78 -23.01 -15.40
N LEU A 376 8.04 -23.44 -15.36
CA LEU A 376 8.85 -23.40 -14.14
C LEU A 376 9.05 -21.98 -13.61
N LEU A 377 9.30 -21.00 -14.49
CA LEU A 377 9.41 -19.59 -14.11
C LEU A 377 8.09 -19.03 -13.55
N VAL A 378 6.96 -19.38 -14.17
CA VAL A 378 5.63 -19.00 -13.66
C VAL A 378 5.38 -19.59 -12.28
N LEU A 379 5.68 -20.88 -12.08
CA LEU A 379 5.54 -21.54 -10.79
C LEU A 379 6.48 -20.94 -9.74
N PHE A 380 7.74 -20.67 -10.11
CA PHE A 380 8.70 -20.00 -9.25
C PHE A 380 8.19 -18.63 -8.81
N TYR A 381 7.65 -17.82 -9.73
CA TYR A 381 7.02 -16.55 -9.40
C TYR A 381 5.84 -16.72 -8.42
N CYS A 382 4.97 -17.71 -8.64
CA CYS A 382 3.87 -17.99 -7.73
C CYS A 382 4.35 -18.38 -6.33
N CYS A 383 5.32 -19.28 -6.23
CA CYS A 383 5.93 -19.67 -4.95
C CYS A 383 6.59 -18.47 -4.26
N LEU A 384 7.27 -17.62 -5.03
CA LEU A 384 7.89 -16.41 -4.52
C LEU A 384 6.83 -15.47 -3.93
N GLN A 385 5.77 -15.12 -4.67
CA GLN A 385 4.72 -14.23 -4.18
C GLN A 385 3.91 -14.79 -3.00
N LEU A 386 3.86 -16.12 -2.84
CA LEU A 386 3.27 -16.76 -1.67
C LEU A 386 4.20 -16.74 -0.44
N PHE A 387 5.51 -16.84 -0.67
CA PHE A 387 6.51 -16.91 0.40
C PHE A 387 6.88 -15.52 0.94
N LEU A 388 7.10 -14.58 0.04
CA LEU A 388 7.67 -13.26 0.33
C LEU A 388 6.90 -12.48 1.42
N PRO A 389 5.55 -12.44 1.44
CA PRO A 389 4.78 -11.72 2.47
C PRO A 389 4.89 -12.30 3.89
N TYR A 390 5.55 -13.44 4.07
CA TYR A 390 5.84 -14.05 5.37
C TYR A 390 7.34 -14.20 5.65
N SER A 391 8.21 -13.68 4.78
CA SER A 391 9.66 -13.84 4.89
C SER A 391 10.33 -13.02 6.00
N HIS A 392 9.56 -12.35 6.86
CA HIS A 392 10.04 -11.40 7.88
C HIS A 392 10.92 -12.02 8.97
N PHE A 393 10.87 -13.34 9.11
CA PHE A 393 11.80 -14.06 9.98
C PHE A 393 13.25 -14.00 9.46
N ILE A 394 13.45 -13.74 8.17
CA ILE A 394 14.76 -13.52 7.54
C ILE A 394 15.20 -12.07 7.75
N THR A 395 14.34 -11.11 7.44
CA THR A 395 14.65 -9.68 7.40
C THR A 395 14.38 -8.97 8.73
N GLN A 396 14.86 -9.54 9.83
CA GLN A 396 14.52 -9.10 11.20
C GLN A 396 14.89 -7.66 11.53
N GLY A 397 15.85 -7.06 10.82
CA GLY A 397 16.26 -5.68 11.05
C GLY A 397 15.23 -4.64 10.61
N TYR A 398 14.29 -5.03 9.75
CA TYR A 398 13.19 -4.17 9.33
C TYR A 398 11.95 -4.35 10.20
N ASN A 399 11.92 -5.36 11.07
CA ASN A 399 10.80 -5.57 11.98
C ASN A 399 10.84 -4.52 13.09
N ASN A 400 9.66 -4.04 13.46
CA ASN A 400 9.46 -3.24 14.66
C ASN A 400 8.19 -3.74 15.38
N TRP A 401 7.22 -2.88 15.68
CA TRP A 401 5.92 -3.31 16.20
C TRP A 401 5.14 -4.18 15.20
N THR A 402 5.45 -4.02 13.91
CA THR A 402 4.97 -4.85 12.82
C THR A 402 6.12 -5.61 12.19
N ASN A 403 5.80 -6.78 11.61
CA ASN A 403 6.79 -7.64 10.97
C ASN A 403 6.98 -7.24 9.51
N GLY A 404 8.24 -7.11 9.11
CA GLY A 404 8.63 -6.93 7.72
C GLY A 404 8.85 -5.49 7.29
N LEU A 405 9.40 -5.37 6.08
CA LEU A 405 9.50 -4.09 5.39
C LEU A 405 8.08 -3.60 5.05
N TYR A 406 7.75 -2.39 5.50
CA TYR A 406 6.50 -1.73 5.17
C TYR A 406 6.20 -1.79 3.67
N GLY A 407 4.96 -2.02 3.28
CA GLY A 407 4.53 -1.91 1.88
C GLY A 407 4.87 -3.11 0.97
N TYR A 408 5.42 -4.19 1.52
CA TYR A 408 5.71 -5.42 0.76
C TYR A 408 4.90 -6.64 1.22
N SER A 409 4.49 -6.65 2.49
CA SER A 409 3.84 -7.77 3.16
C SER A 409 2.33 -7.88 2.91
N TRP A 410 1.78 -7.04 2.04
CA TRP A 410 0.34 -6.87 1.79
C TRP A 410 -0.48 -6.49 3.04
N ASP A 411 0.15 -5.88 4.04
CA ASP A 411 -0.51 -5.36 5.23
C ASP A 411 -1.25 -4.05 4.87
N MET A 412 -2.38 -4.18 4.16
CA MET A 412 -3.14 -3.06 3.63
C MET A 412 -4.13 -2.53 4.67
N MET A 413 -3.77 -1.38 5.25
CA MET A 413 -4.55 -0.63 6.26
C MET A 413 -4.82 -1.38 7.57
N VAL A 414 -4.01 -2.39 7.93
CA VAL A 414 -4.22 -3.20 9.16
C VAL A 414 -3.79 -2.44 10.44
N HIS A 415 -2.93 -1.43 10.27
CA HIS A 415 -2.34 -0.68 11.38
C HIS A 415 -2.52 0.81 11.14
N SER A 416 -3.15 1.49 12.10
CA SER A 416 -3.16 2.94 12.24
C SER A 416 -2.11 3.34 13.26
N TYR A 417 -1.26 4.30 12.91
CA TYR A 417 -0.24 4.85 13.81
C TYR A 417 -0.56 6.31 14.08
N GLU A 418 -0.46 6.68 15.35
CA GLU A 418 -0.54 8.06 15.80
C GLU A 418 0.80 8.44 16.43
N THR A 419 1.40 9.55 15.99
CA THR A 419 2.68 10.05 16.49
C THR A 419 2.41 11.35 17.21
N LEU A 420 2.63 11.35 18.51
CA LEU A 420 2.31 12.51 19.34
C LEU A 420 3.51 13.43 19.48
N GLU A 421 4.66 12.85 19.81
CA GLU A 421 5.86 13.60 20.14
C GLU A 421 7.09 12.93 19.53
N VAL A 422 7.93 13.76 18.92
CA VAL A 422 9.22 13.37 18.38
C VAL A 422 10.23 14.41 18.81
N GLN A 423 11.28 13.99 19.51
CA GLN A 423 12.38 14.84 19.90
C GLN A 423 13.68 14.31 19.30
N ILE A 424 14.45 15.21 18.68
CA ILE A 424 15.81 14.91 18.23
C ILE A 424 16.76 15.76 19.06
N LYS A 425 17.55 15.09 19.89
CA LYS A 425 18.57 15.71 20.73
C LYS A 425 19.95 15.47 20.13
N ILE A 426 20.66 16.56 19.89
CA ILE A 426 22.03 16.58 19.39
C ILE A 426 22.93 17.03 20.55
N VAL A 427 23.93 16.22 20.88
CA VAL A 427 24.90 16.55 21.94
C VAL A 427 26.25 16.82 21.30
N ASP A 428 26.80 18.01 21.51
CA ASP A 428 28.18 18.32 21.14
C ASP A 428 29.11 17.77 22.23
N ASN A 429 29.88 16.74 21.89
CA ASN A 429 30.68 16.00 22.85
C ASN A 429 31.88 16.79 23.39
N LEU A 430 32.28 17.90 22.74
CA LEU A 430 33.39 18.72 23.22
C LEU A 430 32.99 19.62 24.39
N ASN A 431 31.83 20.28 24.30
CA ASN A 431 31.35 21.22 25.31
C ASN A 431 30.19 20.66 26.17
N GLN A 432 29.71 19.46 25.84
CA GLN A 432 28.56 18.79 26.47
C GLN A 432 27.26 19.60 26.40
N GLN A 433 27.12 20.46 25.38
CA GLN A 433 25.88 21.18 25.14
C GLN A 433 24.85 20.29 24.42
N GLU A 434 23.62 20.33 24.91
CA GLU A 434 22.47 19.70 24.28
C GLU A 434 21.75 20.72 23.41
N HIS A 435 21.40 20.31 22.20
CA HIS A 435 20.61 21.08 21.25
C HIS A 435 19.43 20.25 20.78
N TYR A 436 18.29 20.90 20.56
CA TYR A 436 17.08 20.25 20.03
C TYR A 436 16.80 20.75 18.61
N MET A 437 16.39 19.83 17.74
CA MET A 437 16.10 20.11 16.33
C MET A 437 14.66 19.74 16.00
N ASP A 438 14.01 20.54 15.14
CA ASP A 438 12.75 20.17 14.50
C ASP A 438 12.91 18.82 13.76
N PRO A 439 12.16 17.78 14.15
CA PRO A 439 12.25 16.46 13.53
C PRO A 439 12.05 16.44 12.01
N TYR A 440 11.35 17.43 11.45
CA TYR A 440 10.99 17.49 10.03
C TYR A 440 11.82 18.52 9.24
N ALA A 441 12.92 19.01 9.80
CA ALA A 441 13.79 20.00 9.18
C ALA A 441 14.42 19.53 7.86
N PHE A 442 14.75 18.24 7.74
CA PHE A 442 15.38 17.66 6.54
C PHE A 442 14.53 16.60 5.83
N THR A 443 13.30 16.35 6.27
CA THR A 443 12.38 15.44 5.58
C THR A 443 10.93 15.81 5.91
N GLU A 444 10.03 15.76 4.93
CA GLU A 444 8.58 15.86 5.17
C GLU A 444 7.93 14.54 5.59
N TYR A 445 8.68 13.44 5.55
CA TYR A 445 8.14 12.13 5.82
C TYR A 445 8.17 11.83 7.31
N ASP A 446 7.09 11.23 7.81
CA ASP A 446 6.97 10.79 9.20
C ASP A 446 7.27 9.28 9.38
N ARG A 447 7.42 8.52 8.29
CA ARG A 447 7.61 7.07 8.39
C ARG A 447 8.91 6.67 9.10
N TRP A 448 9.96 7.49 9.06
CA TRP A 448 11.24 7.18 9.71
C TRP A 448 11.12 7.01 11.22
N THR A 449 10.09 7.61 11.85
CA THR A 449 9.84 7.53 13.29
C THR A 449 9.39 6.13 13.72
N LYS A 450 8.95 5.28 12.78
CA LYS A 450 8.46 3.91 13.05
C LYS A 450 9.46 2.80 12.74
N TYR A 451 10.55 3.08 12.02
CA TYR A 451 11.45 2.02 11.55
C TYR A 451 12.91 2.37 11.85
N ALA A 452 13.59 1.45 12.54
CA ALA A 452 14.96 1.62 13.01
C ALA A 452 15.96 1.89 11.88
N ASP A 453 15.79 1.23 10.74
CA ASP A 453 16.66 1.40 9.58
C ASP A 453 16.62 2.83 9.03
N MET A 454 15.42 3.43 8.99
CA MET A 454 15.22 4.81 8.57
C MET A 454 15.64 5.80 9.64
N ALA A 455 15.38 5.55 10.92
CA ALA A 455 15.87 6.42 12.00
C ALA A 455 17.40 6.52 12.00
N LYS A 456 18.12 5.40 11.81
CA LYS A 456 19.58 5.40 11.66
C LYS A 456 20.04 6.13 10.40
N GLN A 457 19.37 5.93 9.26
CA GLN A 457 19.66 6.68 8.04
C GLN A 457 19.45 8.19 8.24
N TYR A 458 18.42 8.58 9.01
CA TYR A 458 18.15 9.97 9.31
C TYR A 458 19.24 10.60 10.18
N ALA A 459 19.65 9.93 11.26
CA ALA A 459 20.75 10.40 12.11
C ALA A 459 22.04 10.62 11.28
N GLN A 460 22.39 9.69 10.39
CA GLN A 460 23.54 9.84 9.49
C GLN A 460 23.38 11.01 8.52
N CYS A 461 22.18 11.21 7.98
CA CYS A 461 21.88 12.34 7.10
C CYS A 461 21.98 13.69 7.83
N ILE A 462 21.40 13.80 9.04
CA ILE A 462 21.49 14.98 9.90
C ILE A 462 22.96 15.33 10.14
N ARG A 463 23.80 14.36 10.54
CA ARG A 463 25.24 14.59 10.74
C ARG A 463 25.92 15.15 9.49
N ASN A 464 25.64 14.58 8.32
CA ASN A 464 26.24 15.04 7.06
C ASN A 464 25.76 16.47 6.70
N ASN A 465 24.48 16.76 6.90
CA ASN A 465 23.91 18.09 6.65
C ASN A 465 24.50 19.14 7.60
N LEU A 466 24.62 18.83 8.90
CA LEU A 466 25.25 19.71 9.88
C LEU A 466 26.72 19.96 9.55
N GLN A 467 27.45 18.94 9.10
CA GLN A 467 28.82 19.10 8.62
C GLN A 467 28.90 20.08 7.45
N LEU A 468 28.05 19.90 6.42
CA LEU A 468 28.01 20.80 5.26
C LEU A 468 27.71 22.24 5.68
N LEU A 469 26.70 22.44 6.53
CA LEU A 469 26.32 23.77 7.00
C LEU A 469 27.39 24.42 7.88
N HIS A 470 28.12 23.64 8.69
CA HIS A 470 29.23 24.14 9.49
C HIS A 470 30.38 24.66 8.60
N PHE A 471 30.66 24.01 7.47
CA PHE A 471 31.67 24.47 6.51
C PHE A 471 31.22 25.68 5.68
N GLU A 472 29.96 25.74 5.26
CA GLU A 472 29.45 26.82 4.41
C GLU A 472 29.07 28.08 5.20
N LYS A 473 28.58 27.93 6.44
CA LYS A 473 28.07 29.03 7.28
C LYS A 473 28.38 28.78 8.76
N SER A 474 29.64 28.94 9.16
CA SER A 474 30.11 28.72 10.54
C SER A 474 29.32 29.50 11.61
N ASN A 475 28.73 30.64 11.26
CA ASN A 475 27.97 31.50 12.19
C ASN A 475 26.46 31.19 12.22
N ALA A 476 25.96 30.24 11.41
CA ALA A 476 24.53 29.94 11.31
C ALA A 476 24.08 28.80 12.25
N ILE A 477 25.01 28.08 12.87
CA ILE A 477 24.71 26.92 13.72
C ILE A 477 25.45 27.08 15.06
N SER A 478 24.74 26.89 16.17
CA SER A 478 25.27 26.96 17.54
C SER A 478 26.24 25.81 17.91
N ILE A 479 26.49 24.86 17.00
CA ILE A 479 27.35 23.70 17.24
C ILE A 479 28.81 24.10 17.01
N THR A 480 29.64 23.86 18.01
CA THR A 480 31.06 24.25 17.98
C THR A 480 31.93 23.15 17.35
N SER A 481 31.51 21.88 17.42
CA SER A 481 32.30 20.74 16.95
C SER A 481 31.55 19.76 16.05
N LEU A 482 32.30 19.03 15.22
CA LEU A 482 31.76 17.92 14.41
C LEU A 482 31.64 16.60 15.20
N ASN A 483 32.10 16.57 16.46
CA ASN A 483 32.00 15.40 17.33
C ASN A 483 30.66 15.45 18.05
N ILE A 484 29.61 15.00 17.36
CA ILE A 484 28.24 15.02 17.87
C ILE A 484 27.72 13.61 18.13
N SER A 485 26.79 13.50 19.08
CA SER A 485 25.95 12.32 19.33
C SER A 485 24.49 12.67 19.05
N ILE A 486 23.71 11.74 18.49
CA ILE A 486 22.29 12.00 18.16
C ILE A 486 21.40 10.97 18.85
N TYR A 487 20.48 11.48 19.66
CA TYR A 487 19.46 10.71 20.37
C TYR A 487 18.08 11.08 19.83
N ILE A 488 17.26 10.07 19.60
CA ILE A 488 15.90 10.24 19.05
C ILE A 488 14.92 9.61 20.03
N ASP A 489 13.96 10.42 20.49
CA ASP A 489 12.84 9.98 21.31
C ASP A 489 11.55 10.12 20.51
N VAL A 490 10.82 9.03 20.35
CA VAL A 490 9.60 8.97 19.53
C VAL A 490 8.52 8.27 20.31
N TRP A 491 7.40 8.97 20.50
CA TRP A 491 6.20 8.47 21.13
C TRP A 491 5.11 8.20 20.10
N CYS A 492 4.69 6.94 20.01
CA CYS A 492 3.62 6.54 19.12
C CYS A 492 2.54 5.72 19.85
N SER A 493 1.34 5.70 19.28
CA SER A 493 0.32 4.68 19.54
C SER A 493 0.04 3.92 18.25
N MET A 494 -0.33 2.65 18.38
CA MET A 494 -0.79 1.83 17.28
C MET A 494 -2.17 1.28 17.58
N ASN A 495 -3.11 1.49 16.66
CA ASN A 495 -4.49 1.04 16.74
C ASN A 495 -5.23 1.50 18.02
N GLY A 496 -4.91 2.67 18.59
CA GLY A 496 -5.55 3.15 19.83
C GLY A 496 -5.12 2.37 21.08
N ARG A 497 -3.85 1.98 21.14
CA ARG A 497 -3.20 1.45 22.35
C ARG A 497 -2.60 2.58 23.19
N LEU A 498 -2.02 2.23 24.33
CA LEU A 498 -1.22 3.16 25.15
C LEU A 498 -0.11 3.78 24.29
N MET A 499 0.15 5.07 24.48
CA MET A 499 1.30 5.74 23.89
C MET A 499 2.58 5.17 24.50
N GLN A 500 3.55 4.83 23.68
CA GLN A 500 4.81 4.28 24.14
C GLN A 500 5.97 4.65 23.22
N ARG A 501 7.20 4.49 23.74
CA ARG A 501 8.43 4.75 22.99
C ARG A 501 8.66 3.70 21.89
N VAL A 502 9.14 4.17 20.75
CA VAL A 502 9.53 3.32 19.62
C VAL A 502 11.01 2.95 19.68
N PHE A 503 11.87 3.87 20.11
CA PHE A 503 13.32 3.70 20.19
C PHE A 503 13.81 3.99 21.62
N ASP A 504 14.90 3.37 22.04
CA ASP A 504 15.58 3.71 23.30
C ASP A 504 16.32 5.05 23.14
N PRO A 505 15.89 6.14 23.81
CA PRO A 505 16.48 7.46 23.61
C PRO A 505 17.81 7.65 24.34
N ARG A 506 18.32 6.62 25.02
CA ARG A 506 19.66 6.62 25.63
C ARG A 506 20.74 6.17 24.66
N VAL A 507 20.37 5.67 23.49
CA VAL A 507 21.29 5.10 22.49
C VAL A 507 21.63 6.16 21.44
N ASP A 508 22.92 6.41 21.24
CA ASP A 508 23.41 7.26 20.15
C ASP A 508 23.25 6.55 18.80
N LEU A 509 22.36 7.07 17.95
CA LEU A 509 22.04 6.45 16.67
C LEU A 509 23.12 6.58 15.61
N LEU A 510 24.14 7.43 15.83
CA LEU A 510 25.30 7.50 14.94
C LEU A 510 26.21 6.28 15.10
N THR A 511 26.32 5.75 16.31
CA THR A 511 27.16 4.59 16.65
C THR A 511 26.38 3.29 16.78
N ALA A 512 25.06 3.35 16.97
CA ALA A 512 24.21 2.18 17.15
C ALA A 512 24.25 1.20 15.97
N ASP A 513 24.33 -0.11 16.27
CA ASP A 513 24.32 -1.15 15.25
C ASP A 513 22.93 -1.36 14.63
N TRP A 514 22.93 -1.66 13.32
CA TRP A 514 21.73 -2.07 12.59
C TRP A 514 22.12 -2.96 11.41
N PHE A 515 21.42 -4.08 11.25
CA PHE A 515 21.64 -5.04 10.16
C PHE A 515 20.32 -5.57 9.63
N PRO A 516 20.15 -5.76 8.30
CA PRO A 516 18.92 -6.26 7.69
C PRO A 516 18.38 -7.58 8.28
N PHE A 517 19.29 -8.46 8.71
CA PHE A 517 18.97 -9.84 9.11
C PHE A 517 19.05 -10.11 10.62
N LYS A 518 19.22 -9.06 11.44
CA LYS A 518 19.27 -9.18 12.90
C LYS A 518 18.30 -8.21 13.54
N ARG A 519 17.63 -8.64 14.61
CA ARG A 519 16.77 -7.75 15.40
C ARG A 519 17.59 -6.58 15.98
N THR A 520 17.03 -5.39 15.90
CA THR A 520 17.64 -4.16 16.42
C THR A 520 17.41 -4.06 17.93
N ALA A 521 18.48 -4.00 18.72
CA ALA A 521 18.40 -4.01 20.19
C ALA A 521 17.77 -2.74 20.78
N TRP A 522 17.96 -1.59 20.12
CA TRP A 522 17.45 -0.29 20.56
C TRP A 522 16.05 0.05 20.01
N SER A 523 15.44 -0.85 19.22
CA SER A 523 14.04 -0.74 18.80
C SER A 523 13.16 -1.40 19.86
N LEU A 524 12.38 -0.59 20.58
CA LEU A 524 11.61 -1.04 21.73
C LEU A 524 10.37 -1.84 21.27
N PRO A 525 10.06 -2.97 21.94
CA PRO A 525 8.93 -3.80 21.56
C PRO A 525 7.59 -3.11 21.84
N LEU A 526 6.55 -3.53 21.12
CA LEU A 526 5.19 -3.16 21.48
C LEU A 526 4.81 -3.83 22.80
N LEU A 527 4.23 -3.07 23.74
CA LEU A 527 3.80 -3.55 25.05
C LEU A 527 2.45 -4.27 24.93
N ASP A 528 2.49 -5.48 24.38
CA ASP A 528 1.31 -6.34 24.18
C ASP A 528 0.69 -6.81 25.50
N GLU A 529 1.45 -6.83 26.60
CA GLU A 529 0.97 -7.22 27.93
C GLU A 529 -0.21 -6.37 28.42
N PHE A 530 -0.31 -5.11 27.99
CA PHE A 530 -1.37 -4.18 28.41
C PHE A 530 -2.63 -4.22 27.55
N LYS A 531 -2.78 -5.21 26.67
CA LYS A 531 -3.95 -5.31 25.79
C LYS A 531 -5.28 -5.41 26.57
N TYR A 532 -5.28 -5.98 27.78
CA TYR A 532 -6.49 -6.15 28.59
C TYR A 532 -7.06 -4.82 29.12
N ILE A 533 -6.26 -3.76 29.22
CA ILE A 533 -6.70 -2.49 29.83
C ILE A 533 -7.54 -1.64 28.86
N ARG A 534 -7.51 -1.95 27.55
CA ARG A 534 -8.10 -1.13 26.49
C ARG A 534 -9.59 -0.80 26.68
N PRO A 535 -10.47 -1.75 27.09
CA PRO A 535 -11.86 -1.41 27.39
C PRO A 535 -11.98 -0.36 28.50
N LYS A 536 -11.11 -0.43 29.52
CA LYS A 536 -11.07 0.54 30.62
C LYS A 536 -10.60 1.91 30.14
N LEU A 537 -9.62 1.97 29.22
CA LEU A 537 -9.17 3.24 28.62
C LEU A 537 -10.33 3.95 27.90
N LEU A 538 -11.14 3.21 27.14
CA LEU A 538 -12.33 3.75 26.46
C LEU A 538 -13.37 4.27 27.45
N THR A 539 -13.62 3.55 28.55
CA THR A 539 -14.51 4.02 29.62
C THR A 539 -14.01 5.33 30.21
N ILE A 540 -12.72 5.41 30.55
CA ILE A 540 -12.11 6.61 31.11
C ILE A 540 -12.18 7.77 30.11
N SER A 541 -11.83 7.55 28.84
CA SER A 541 -11.94 8.57 27.79
C SER A 541 -13.36 9.13 27.71
N ASN A 542 -14.37 8.26 27.66
CA ASN A 542 -15.77 8.69 27.60
C ASN A 542 -16.19 9.48 28.85
N GLU A 543 -15.74 9.06 30.04
CA GLU A 543 -16.00 9.81 31.28
C GLU A 543 -15.35 11.20 31.25
N VAL A 544 -14.09 11.30 30.83
CA VAL A 544 -13.35 12.57 30.73
C VAL A 544 -13.98 13.49 29.67
N TYR A 545 -14.34 12.97 28.51
CA TYR A 545 -15.03 13.75 27.48
C TYR A 545 -16.42 14.25 27.93
N ASN A 546 -17.06 13.57 28.89
CA ASN A 546 -18.32 14.04 29.48
C ASN A 546 -18.13 15.13 30.55
N TRP A 547 -16.91 15.41 31.03
CA TRP A 547 -16.66 16.48 32.00
C TRP A 547 -16.85 17.85 31.36
N ASN A 548 -16.21 18.07 30.20
CA ASN A 548 -16.46 19.20 29.32
C ASN A 548 -15.91 18.93 27.90
N ASN A 549 -16.31 19.74 26.92
CA ASN A 549 -15.86 19.59 25.52
C ASN A 549 -14.38 19.96 25.29
N ALA A 550 -13.70 20.52 26.30
CA ALA A 550 -12.32 20.96 26.24
C ALA A 550 -11.36 20.05 27.04
N THR A 551 -11.88 18.98 27.66
CA THR A 551 -11.10 18.02 28.42
C THR A 551 -10.71 16.84 27.57
N ASP A 552 -9.49 16.39 27.77
CA ASP A 552 -8.95 15.23 27.06
C ASP A 552 -8.06 14.41 27.99
N VAL A 553 -7.77 13.17 27.59
CA VAL A 553 -6.95 12.24 28.35
C VAL A 553 -5.92 11.58 27.47
N LEU A 554 -4.67 11.63 27.93
CA LEU A 554 -3.55 10.95 27.31
C LEU A 554 -3.13 9.75 28.15
N PHE A 555 -3.08 8.56 27.55
CA PHE A 555 -2.61 7.35 28.23
C PHE A 555 -1.21 6.97 27.76
N ILE A 556 -0.28 6.84 28.70
CA ILE A 556 1.13 6.61 28.45
C ILE A 556 1.58 5.32 29.13
N ALA A 557 2.40 4.55 28.44
CA ALA A 557 3.17 3.44 28.97
C ALA A 557 4.65 3.65 28.66
N ASP A 558 5.50 3.54 29.67
CA ASP A 558 6.95 3.71 29.50
C ASP A 558 7.75 2.58 30.15
N PHE A 559 8.96 2.37 29.64
CA PHE A 559 9.82 1.26 29.99
C PHE A 559 10.63 1.53 31.27
N PRO A 560 11.00 0.48 32.03
CA PRO A 560 11.85 0.61 33.21
C PRO A 560 13.11 1.46 33.01
N GLY A 561 13.32 2.42 33.90
CA GLY A 561 14.51 3.27 33.92
C GLY A 561 14.56 4.32 32.81
N LEU A 562 13.47 4.51 32.07
CA LEU A 562 13.30 5.63 31.15
C LEU A 562 12.57 6.79 31.85
N THR A 563 12.89 8.00 31.39
CA THR A 563 12.33 9.25 31.90
C THR A 563 11.71 10.03 30.75
N LEU A 564 10.41 10.27 30.82
CA LEU A 564 9.71 11.25 30.00
C LEU A 564 10.04 12.65 30.54
N LYS A 565 10.61 13.49 29.68
CA LYS A 565 10.83 14.92 29.96
C LYS A 565 9.87 15.73 29.10
N ASN A 566 8.99 16.49 29.72
CA ASN A 566 8.01 17.28 29.00
C ASN A 566 7.75 18.62 29.71
N MET A 567 7.23 19.59 28.96
CA MET A 567 6.80 20.89 29.46
C MET A 567 5.36 21.11 29.02
N LEU A 568 4.47 21.35 29.98
CA LEU A 568 3.08 21.66 29.65
C LEU A 568 2.98 23.08 29.10
N PRO A 569 2.37 23.29 27.92
CA PRO A 569 2.03 24.63 27.46
C PRO A 569 1.17 25.37 28.51
N PRO A 570 1.31 26.71 28.61
CA PRO A 570 0.54 27.50 29.58
C PRO A 570 -0.97 27.47 29.33
N ASP A 571 -1.40 27.13 28.10
CA ASP A 571 -2.80 27.00 27.72
C ASP A 571 -3.44 25.69 28.20
N ILE A 572 -2.64 24.74 28.68
CA ILE A 572 -3.12 23.49 29.27
C ILE A 572 -3.27 23.70 30.77
N ILE A 573 -4.51 23.60 31.26
CA ILE A 573 -4.87 23.81 32.67
C ILE A 573 -5.52 22.55 33.28
N ASN A 574 -5.59 22.51 34.60
CA ASN A 574 -6.19 21.40 35.38
C ASN A 574 -5.58 20.03 35.04
N THR A 575 -4.26 19.99 34.81
CA THR A 575 -3.57 18.75 34.46
C THR A 575 -3.41 17.87 35.69
N THR A 576 -3.83 16.61 35.59
CA THR A 576 -3.67 15.61 36.66
C THR A 576 -2.99 14.38 36.09
N LEU A 577 -1.85 14.02 36.69
CA LEU A 577 -1.15 12.77 36.47
C LEU A 577 -1.73 11.71 37.40
N THR A 578 -2.26 10.62 36.85
CA THR A 578 -2.78 9.49 37.64
C THR A 578 -2.09 8.20 37.24
N ILE A 579 -1.58 7.46 38.21
CA ILE A 579 -0.89 6.19 37.96
C ILE A 579 -1.92 5.06 37.91
N LEU A 580 -2.00 4.37 36.78
CA LEU A 580 -2.91 3.26 36.59
C LEU A 580 -2.26 1.96 37.07
N GLU A 581 -1.02 1.71 36.67
CA GLU A 581 -0.24 0.52 37.04
C GLU A 581 1.27 0.83 37.09
N GLY A 582 2.02 0.04 37.86
CA GLY A 582 3.46 0.25 38.05
C GLY A 582 3.78 1.37 39.04
N ASN A 583 5.05 1.77 39.08
CA ASN A 583 5.54 2.84 39.94
C ASN A 583 6.32 3.85 39.12
N VAL A 584 6.15 5.13 39.47
CA VAL A 584 6.88 6.23 38.83
C VAL A 584 7.43 7.17 39.88
N ARG A 585 8.53 7.83 39.54
CA ARG A 585 9.03 9.01 40.24
C ARG A 585 8.71 10.24 39.40
N TYR A 586 7.95 11.15 39.96
CA TYR A 586 7.66 12.45 39.39
C TYR A 586 8.62 13.47 39.98
N ASP A 587 9.32 14.23 39.13
CA ASP A 587 10.22 15.30 39.55
C ASP A 587 9.78 16.62 38.88
N GLU A 588 9.55 17.67 39.66
CA GLU A 588 9.22 19.01 39.15
C GLU A 588 10.46 19.90 39.15
N VAL A 589 10.85 20.39 37.97
CA VAL A 589 12.18 20.99 37.75
C VAL A 589 12.35 22.29 38.55
N GLU A 590 11.28 23.07 38.68
CA GLU A 590 11.31 24.38 39.33
C GLU A 590 11.30 24.29 40.86
N LEU A 591 10.58 23.31 41.42
CA LEU A 591 10.46 23.11 42.86
C LEU A 591 11.59 22.24 43.43
N ASN A 592 12.31 21.49 42.58
CA ASN A 592 13.33 20.51 42.98
C ASN A 592 12.78 19.46 43.96
N GLU A 593 11.48 19.18 43.88
CA GLU A 593 10.78 18.17 44.68
C GLU A 593 10.58 16.90 43.85
N SER A 594 10.70 15.75 44.51
CA SER A 594 10.49 14.43 43.90
C SER A 594 9.43 13.65 44.67
N TYR A 595 8.48 13.08 43.94
CA TYR A 595 7.34 12.35 44.47
C TYR A 595 7.35 10.92 43.92
N PHE A 596 7.26 9.95 44.83
CA PHE A 596 7.11 8.55 44.44
C PHE A 596 5.63 8.17 44.39
N LEU A 597 5.14 7.87 43.19
CA LEU A 597 3.74 7.57 42.92
C LEU A 597 3.60 6.08 42.55
N THR A 598 2.62 5.44 43.19
CA THR A 598 2.23 4.05 42.96
C THR A 598 0.84 4.02 42.32
N ALA A 599 0.45 2.88 41.76
CA ALA A 599 -0.89 2.67 41.20
C ALA A 599 -2.02 3.20 42.12
N GLY A 600 -2.97 3.93 41.54
CA GLY A 600 -4.10 4.57 42.21
C GLY A 600 -3.82 5.97 42.78
N LYS A 601 -2.55 6.41 42.84
CA LYS A 601 -2.22 7.79 43.28
C LYS A 601 -2.32 8.77 42.10
N SER A 602 -2.71 10.00 42.42
CA SER A 602 -2.78 11.12 41.48
C SER A 602 -2.05 12.36 42.02
N LEU A 603 -1.53 13.18 41.11
CA LEU A 603 -0.86 14.45 41.40
C LEU A 603 -1.30 15.51 40.38
N THR A 604 -1.58 16.71 40.84
CA THR A 604 -1.90 17.85 39.97
C THR A 604 -0.62 18.54 39.50
N ILE A 605 -0.55 18.85 38.20
CA ILE A 605 0.59 19.54 37.57
C ILE A 605 0.12 20.92 37.10
N SER A 606 0.87 21.96 37.46
CA SER A 606 0.61 23.32 37.02
C SER A 606 1.02 23.52 35.55
N GLY A 607 0.24 24.30 34.80
CA GLY A 607 0.58 24.66 33.41
C GLY A 607 1.83 25.54 33.34
N GLY A 608 2.62 25.41 32.27
CA GLY A 608 3.86 26.17 32.07
C GLY A 608 5.10 25.58 32.75
N VAL A 609 4.98 24.47 33.49
CA VAL A 609 6.08 23.88 34.26
C VAL A 609 6.69 22.69 33.52
N ALA A 610 8.02 22.56 33.61
CA ALA A 610 8.75 21.38 33.17
C ALA A 610 8.71 20.27 34.23
N TYR A 611 8.35 19.06 33.82
CA TYR A 611 8.25 17.91 34.70
C TYR A 611 8.91 16.67 34.08
N HIS A 612 9.41 15.81 34.95
CA HIS A 612 10.01 14.54 34.59
C HIS A 612 9.22 13.38 35.22
N VAL A 613 8.84 12.40 34.42
CA VAL A 613 8.23 11.15 34.91
C VAL A 613 9.19 10.01 34.60
N THR A 614 9.76 9.42 35.64
CA THR A 614 10.68 8.28 35.53
C THR A 614 9.96 7.00 35.92
N THR A 615 9.98 6.00 35.05
CA THR A 615 9.43 4.68 35.37
C THR A 615 10.38 3.92 36.29
N VAL A 616 9.91 3.60 37.50
CA VAL A 616 10.72 2.94 38.54
C VAL A 616 10.22 1.52 38.78
N GLY A 617 11.11 0.54 38.64
CA GLY A 617 10.78 -0.87 38.88
C GLY A 617 11.37 -1.79 37.81
N LEU A 618 10.89 -3.03 37.80
CA LEU A 618 11.29 -4.05 36.80
C LEU A 618 10.27 -4.21 35.66
N SER A 619 9.06 -3.68 35.84
CA SER A 619 7.97 -3.70 34.85
C SER A 619 7.69 -2.29 34.32
N PRO A 620 7.17 -2.16 33.09
CA PRO A 620 6.68 -0.89 32.58
C PRO A 620 5.60 -0.30 33.51
N ALA A 621 5.46 1.03 33.50
CA ALA A 621 4.40 1.73 34.22
C ALA A 621 3.39 2.32 33.24
N ILE A 622 2.14 2.40 33.68
CA ILE A 622 1.04 3.01 32.94
C ILE A 622 0.51 4.17 33.75
N TYR A 623 0.39 5.32 33.10
CA TYR A 623 -0.16 6.51 33.71
C TYR A 623 -1.00 7.28 32.71
N MET A 624 -1.93 8.07 33.21
CA MET A 624 -2.77 8.94 32.40
C MET A 624 -2.58 10.39 32.80
N LEU A 625 -2.63 11.28 31.82
CA LEU A 625 -2.67 12.72 31.98
C LEU A 625 -4.04 13.21 31.52
N THR A 626 -4.88 13.63 32.45
CA THR A 626 -6.12 14.34 32.14
C THR A 626 -5.84 15.83 32.17
N TYR A 627 -6.28 16.57 31.15
CA TYR A 627 -6.06 18.01 31.07
C TYR A 627 -7.24 18.73 30.43
N THR A 628 -7.34 20.04 30.66
CA THR A 628 -8.32 20.92 30.01
C THR A 628 -7.59 21.92 29.13
N ASN A 629 -7.98 22.02 27.86
CA ASN A 629 -7.46 23.00 26.94
C ASN A 629 -8.20 24.34 27.12
N LYS A 630 -7.50 25.35 27.63
CA LYS A 630 -8.08 26.68 27.91
C LYS A 630 -8.58 27.36 26.64
N THR A 631 -7.86 27.25 25.52
CA THR A 631 -8.24 27.89 24.24
C THR A 631 -9.57 27.34 23.72
N ILE A 632 -9.75 26.02 23.76
CA ILE A 632 -11.00 25.38 23.33
C ILE A 632 -12.14 25.76 24.28
N LEU A 633 -11.88 25.81 25.59
CA LEU A 633 -12.87 26.22 26.57
C LEU A 633 -13.38 27.65 26.29
N GLU A 634 -12.48 28.59 26.02
CA GLU A 634 -12.80 29.99 25.70
C GLU A 634 -13.51 30.12 24.33
N GLU A 635 -13.11 29.32 23.34
CA GLU A 635 -13.82 29.24 22.06
C GLU A 635 -15.25 28.71 22.24
N THR A 636 -15.43 27.66 23.05
CA THR A 636 -16.77 27.07 23.28
C THR A 636 -17.71 28.06 23.98
N ILE A 637 -17.17 28.93 24.84
CA ILE A 637 -17.92 30.01 25.51
C ILE A 637 -18.29 31.16 24.55
N THR A 638 -17.53 31.34 23.45
CA THR A 638 -17.74 32.42 22.47
C THR A 638 -18.49 31.99 21.21
N LEU A 639 -18.82 30.69 21.06
CA LEU A 639 -19.35 30.08 19.85
C LEU A 639 -20.86 29.77 19.87
N GLU A 640 -21.71 30.69 20.36
CA GLU A 640 -23.12 30.70 19.94
C GLU A 640 -23.32 31.22 18.49
N ASP A 641 -22.29 31.77 17.83
CA ASP A 641 -22.49 32.59 16.61
C ASP A 641 -21.63 32.26 15.36
N LYS A 642 -21.01 31.07 15.25
CA LYS A 642 -20.28 30.67 14.01
C LYS A 642 -20.75 29.35 13.42
N SER A 643 -21.97 29.32 12.91
CA SER A 643 -22.48 28.24 12.05
C SER A 643 -22.23 28.46 10.54
N ASN A 644 -21.38 29.42 10.16
CA ASN A 644 -21.13 29.81 8.76
C ASN A 644 -19.76 29.39 8.21
N SER A 645 -19.25 28.22 8.56
CA SER A 645 -18.21 27.59 7.73
C SER A 645 -18.87 27.03 6.45
N PRO A 646 -18.41 27.37 5.24
CA PRO A 646 -18.99 26.82 4.02
C PRO A 646 -18.89 25.29 4.06
N LYS A 647 -20.03 24.60 3.98
CA LYS A 647 -20.07 23.13 3.96
C LYS A 647 -19.21 22.66 2.79
N LYS A 648 -18.13 21.93 3.08
CA LYS A 648 -17.34 21.27 2.04
C LYS A 648 -18.27 20.41 1.19
N PRO A 649 -18.24 20.52 -0.15
CA PRO A 649 -19.10 19.71 -1.01
C PRO A 649 -18.76 18.23 -0.83
N TRP A 650 -19.78 17.36 -0.82
CA TRP A 650 -19.60 15.92 -0.61
C TRP A 650 -18.78 15.26 -1.73
N LEU A 651 -18.86 15.81 -2.95
CA LEU A 651 -18.16 15.31 -4.14
C LEU A 651 -17.51 16.49 -4.92
N PRO A 652 -16.32 16.94 -4.54
CA PRO A 652 -15.60 18.05 -5.20
C PRO A 652 -14.95 17.62 -6.53
N LEU A 653 -15.64 16.87 -7.39
CA LEU A 653 -15.06 16.23 -8.58
C LEU A 653 -14.35 17.22 -9.51
N LEU A 654 -14.94 18.40 -9.74
CA LEU A 654 -14.33 19.41 -10.59
C LEU A 654 -13.07 20.03 -9.95
N GLN A 655 -13.06 20.21 -8.63
CA GLN A 655 -11.91 20.73 -7.90
C GLN A 655 -10.78 19.71 -7.88
N GLU A 656 -11.09 18.43 -7.63
CA GLU A 656 -10.14 17.33 -7.72
C GLU A 656 -9.55 17.22 -9.13
N PHE A 657 -10.40 17.28 -10.16
CA PHE A 657 -9.94 17.25 -11.55
C PHE A 657 -9.03 18.43 -11.88
N LYS A 658 -9.41 19.65 -11.47
CA LYS A 658 -8.57 20.85 -11.65
C LYS A 658 -7.23 20.73 -10.93
N ALA A 659 -7.23 20.23 -9.69
CA ALA A 659 -6.01 20.02 -8.92
C ALA A 659 -5.07 19.02 -9.60
N ARG A 660 -5.62 17.88 -10.08
CA ARG A 660 -4.85 16.89 -10.85
C ARG A 660 -4.30 17.45 -12.16
N LEU A 661 -5.10 18.24 -12.88
CA LEU A 661 -4.65 18.87 -14.12
C LEU A 661 -3.51 19.87 -13.87
N GLU A 662 -3.61 20.67 -12.81
CA GLU A 662 -2.57 21.62 -12.43
C GLU A 662 -1.29 20.89 -11.99
N ASN A 663 -1.42 19.84 -11.19
CA ASN A 663 -0.29 19.01 -10.79
C ASN A 663 0.39 18.31 -11.99
N TYR A 664 -0.40 17.81 -12.94
CA TYR A 664 0.11 17.24 -14.18
C TYR A 664 0.80 18.27 -15.07
N LYS A 665 0.27 19.50 -15.12
CA LYS A 665 0.91 20.63 -15.82
C LYS A 665 2.27 20.95 -15.20
N ARG A 666 2.35 21.02 -13.86
CA ARG A 666 3.63 21.22 -13.13
C ARG A 666 4.61 20.10 -13.44
N PHE A 667 4.16 18.85 -13.45
CA PHE A 667 5.00 17.71 -13.82
C PHE A 667 5.62 17.87 -15.22
N LEU A 668 4.82 18.23 -16.23
CA LEU A 668 5.33 18.48 -17.58
C LEU A 668 6.30 19.67 -17.61
N GLN A 669 6.02 20.74 -16.85
CA GLN A 669 6.90 21.90 -16.73
C GLN A 669 8.25 21.52 -16.10
N HIS A 670 8.28 20.73 -15.03
CA HIS A 670 9.53 20.26 -14.43
C HIS A 670 10.36 19.46 -15.42
N MET A 671 9.76 18.51 -16.14
CA MET A 671 10.47 17.74 -17.17
C MET A 671 11.03 18.64 -18.27
N GLY A 672 10.24 19.60 -18.76
CA GLY A 672 10.68 20.58 -19.76
C GLY A 672 11.84 21.45 -19.27
N ASN A 673 11.71 22.02 -18.07
CA ASN A 673 12.75 22.85 -17.46
C ASN A 673 14.04 22.07 -17.22
N CYS A 674 13.96 20.81 -16.80
CA CYS A 674 15.13 19.95 -16.64
C CYS A 674 15.87 19.73 -17.97
N VAL A 675 15.14 19.50 -19.06
CA VAL A 675 15.75 19.36 -20.39
C VAL A 675 16.35 20.68 -20.88
N LEU A 676 15.67 21.79 -20.70
CA LEU A 676 16.19 23.11 -21.07
C LEU A 676 17.44 23.48 -20.27
N TYR A 677 17.48 23.14 -18.98
CA TYR A 677 18.68 23.30 -18.16
C TYR A 677 19.85 22.48 -18.70
N LEU A 678 19.62 21.20 -19.01
CA LEU A 678 20.68 20.31 -19.50
C LEU A 678 21.19 20.66 -20.90
N LEU A 679 20.33 21.16 -21.79
CA LEU A 679 20.70 21.50 -23.17
C LEU A 679 21.23 22.93 -23.31
N TYR A 680 20.67 23.88 -22.56
CA TYR A 680 20.90 25.32 -22.77
C TYR A 680 21.29 26.08 -21.50
N GLY A 681 21.38 25.44 -20.34
CA GLY A 681 21.74 26.08 -19.07
C GLY A 681 20.65 27.00 -18.49
N VAL A 682 19.40 26.89 -18.95
CA VAL A 682 18.28 27.72 -18.45
C VAL A 682 17.98 27.38 -16.98
N PRO A 683 18.04 28.34 -16.03
CA PRO A 683 17.78 28.09 -14.62
C PRO A 683 16.39 27.48 -14.38
N ILE A 684 16.32 26.49 -13.48
CA ILE A 684 15.06 25.85 -13.12
C ILE A 684 14.41 26.61 -11.97
N PRO A 685 13.15 27.07 -12.08
CA PRO A 685 12.42 27.62 -10.95
C PRO A 685 12.17 26.53 -9.91
N LEU A 686 12.52 26.80 -8.66
CA LEU A 686 12.37 25.88 -7.53
C LEU A 686 11.39 26.45 -6.51
N GLN A 687 10.45 25.64 -6.04
CA GLN A 687 9.70 25.95 -4.84
C GLN A 687 10.58 25.68 -3.62
N LEU A 688 10.98 26.75 -2.92
CA LEU A 688 11.75 26.65 -1.69
C LEU A 688 10.80 26.48 -0.50
N ARG A 689 11.10 25.48 0.35
CA ARG A 689 10.44 25.31 1.65
C ARG A 689 11.12 26.22 2.67
N GLU A 690 10.33 26.99 3.43
CA GLU A 690 10.84 27.68 4.62
C GLU A 690 11.26 26.63 5.66
N LYS A 691 12.50 26.76 6.16
CA LYS A 691 13.06 25.83 7.15
C LYS A 691 13.25 26.54 8.47
N HIS A 692 12.78 25.92 9.55
CA HIS A 692 13.19 26.29 10.90
C HIS A 692 14.36 25.39 11.31
N ILE A 693 15.55 25.66 10.77
CA ILE A 693 16.79 25.06 11.28
C ILE A 693 17.23 25.89 12.50
N ASN A 694 16.38 25.92 13.52
CA ASN A 694 16.72 26.51 14.79
C ASN A 694 17.13 25.37 15.70
N LEU A 695 18.41 25.34 16.07
CA LEU A 695 18.88 24.53 17.17
C LEU A 695 18.62 25.33 18.44
N THR A 696 17.63 24.89 19.21
CA THR A 696 17.28 25.47 20.51
C THR A 696 18.11 24.85 21.62
#